data_AF-A0A7G5MVS5-F1
#
_entry.id   AF-A0A7G5MVS5-F1
#
_cell.length_a   1.000
_cell.length_b   1.000
_cell.length_c   1.000
_cell.angle_alpha   90.00
_cell.angle_beta   90.00
_cell.angle_gamma   90.00
#
_symmetry.space_group_name_H-M   'P 1'
#
loop_
_entity.id
_entity.type
_entity.pdbx_description
1 polymer ?
#
loop_
_entity_poly.entity_id
_entity_poly.type
_entity_poly.pdbx_seq_one_letter_code
_entity_poly.pdbx_strand_id
1 'polypeptide(L)'
;MKKFIDFNRMDVSQDVELMLEEILSNNCQFKKWSDIEYGILGTFYTPFLILAQKLLKKAETNKWSQKLEKSFYQVIYNDIEKIGIRTLILEMNIYKTTKGLKGKNSTMEYNYYINEVLNDSQYIKKILYKYPVLKKCLIRKVYYDSVYLIDIYTKYHLEYEKLSKLFHFSKNVQLESFIDSNGDAHINGRKVYILELSNKKKLVYKPRDVSVEVIFYNILNYIEGSFNIKKSSLRILDCGDHGWSEYIRSENCNYFSEVRLYYRRIGIILFIAYILGVRDLHYENLIISGESPFFIDTENSLVYSQKVDILNSAEEEAKKFLSNSVLNIGILPLTRERMNGIKVDFSVLGQVEEQILPIKVPYIVNVGTSDMKIAYTTKKIIKPTCVPDVNGQYLPLDVGYSELLKGFRDSYHLFMENNAIWRRVFEELNNEVKSRYLINDTYIYSSLLNSSYHPKLMVDEKERTEFLERVLIKNRYQNDSLRIMEISSLENCEIPYFYCISYKKSLFDLNGNEVKDYFSYTPIELLTFKLKKLSVYDFRIQNNFITAALGLNNLTLYTKNVTYNMLRNSRVHYKNINETLYKIAKIITERAVFNASRDEVTWFIKKPSKTSKVIEPCDLYIYNGLAGFAIFYYSLTYSQLKKDEYKNMCELIKKQLFRYTEEFIRELPHNRTGIMNGEASIVYCYQILFKITKKVQFIEFAKKHMNGVLQIAKYDMQNDWLAGNAGVIVVLVNMYAITKNERYINAIQELIYNMVRKGIHLCGGIGWKSVENLPPLTGVAHGNSGVIMALTKALEVFPEKNSLIKLIKDALVYENYNYNKKFNNWRDLRTNTVNDNGDRIGWCNGAAGVLLSRLEILRLKIPEISDIANKDVNKAYEKIKTSKIGDDLCLCHGIMGINLILDECDKTKLKSYKLVEIIQHHLQNEYETEYNMGFMTGLSGVGYALLSFINEENPNVLKGEI
;
A
#
# COMPACT_ATOMS: atom_id res chain seq x y z
N MET A 1 29.86 29.17 -27.45
CA MET A 1 30.38 28.28 -26.38
C MET A 1 31.14 29.03 -25.29
N LYS A 2 32.28 29.70 -25.57
CA LYS A 2 32.99 30.55 -24.56
C LYS A 2 32.10 31.61 -23.88
N LYS A 3 31.24 32.31 -24.65
CA LYS A 3 30.26 33.30 -24.12
C LYS A 3 29.08 32.70 -23.31
N PHE A 4 28.72 31.43 -23.54
CA PHE A 4 27.68 30.74 -22.75
C PHE A 4 28.21 30.37 -21.35
N ILE A 5 29.52 30.10 -21.26
CA ILE A 5 30.22 29.87 -19.99
C ILE A 5 30.30 31.17 -19.18
N ASP A 6 30.48 32.33 -19.81
CA ASP A 6 30.40 33.64 -19.13
C ASP A 6 28.94 34.02 -18.75
N PHE A 7 27.94 33.55 -19.50
CA PHE A 7 26.51 33.75 -19.19
C PHE A 7 26.06 33.03 -17.90
N ASN A 8 26.65 31.87 -17.59
CA ASN A 8 26.40 31.11 -16.36
C ASN A 8 27.04 31.72 -15.09
N ARG A 9 27.78 32.82 -15.19
CA ARG A 9 28.46 33.50 -14.06
C ARG A 9 27.75 34.77 -13.57
N MET A 10 26.58 35.11 -14.10
CA MET A 10 25.79 36.24 -13.60
C MET A 10 25.33 35.98 -12.16
N ASP A 11 25.41 37.00 -11.29
CA ASP A 11 24.66 36.96 -10.04
C ASP A 11 23.18 37.08 -10.41
N VAL A 12 22.52 35.92 -10.46
CA VAL A 12 21.12 35.76 -10.89
C VAL A 12 20.20 36.72 -10.15
N SER A 13 20.55 37.09 -8.91
CA SER A 13 19.74 37.97 -8.09
C SER A 13 19.81 39.42 -8.57
N GLN A 14 21.00 39.96 -8.80
CA GLN A 14 21.16 41.40 -8.96
C GLN A 14 21.07 41.86 -10.43
N ASP A 15 21.72 41.16 -11.35
CA ASP A 15 21.78 41.60 -12.75
C ASP A 15 20.44 41.43 -13.48
N VAL A 16 19.75 40.31 -13.23
CA VAL A 16 18.46 39.99 -13.87
C VAL A 16 17.35 40.87 -13.29
N GLU A 17 17.43 41.20 -12.00
CA GLU A 17 16.53 42.14 -11.35
C GLU A 17 16.67 43.55 -11.92
N LEU A 18 17.91 44.03 -12.11
CA LEU A 18 18.17 45.31 -12.78
C LEU A 18 17.61 45.34 -14.20
N MET A 19 17.75 44.25 -14.97
CA MET A 19 17.15 44.15 -16.30
C MET A 19 15.62 44.25 -16.27
N LEU A 20 14.96 43.63 -15.28
CA LEU A 20 13.52 43.74 -15.09
C LEU A 20 13.10 45.17 -14.72
N GLU A 21 13.85 45.82 -13.83
CA GLU A 21 13.58 47.19 -13.41
C GLU A 21 13.74 48.18 -14.57
N GLU A 22 14.72 47.98 -15.44
CA GLU A 22 14.90 48.72 -16.68
C GLU A 22 13.69 48.51 -17.62
N ILE A 23 13.22 47.27 -17.81
CA ILE A 23 12.03 46.96 -18.62
C ILE A 23 10.79 47.68 -18.08
N LEU A 24 10.56 47.63 -16.77
CA LEU A 24 9.42 48.24 -16.12
C LEU A 24 9.51 49.78 -16.09
N SER A 25 10.70 50.36 -16.23
CA SER A 25 10.89 51.82 -16.27
C SER A 25 10.79 52.40 -17.68
N ASN A 26 11.25 51.66 -18.69
CA ASN A 26 11.25 52.09 -20.09
C ASN A 26 9.91 51.91 -20.80
N ASN A 27 8.91 51.26 -20.17
CA ASN A 27 7.60 51.02 -20.76
C ASN A 27 6.50 51.53 -19.83
N CYS A 28 5.56 52.31 -20.36
CA CYS A 28 4.35 52.72 -19.63
C CYS A 28 3.24 51.66 -19.72
N GLN A 29 3.14 50.98 -20.87
CA GLN A 29 2.20 49.88 -21.13
C GLN A 29 2.88 48.77 -21.93
N PHE A 30 2.36 47.54 -21.82
CA PHE A 30 2.88 46.36 -22.48
C PHE A 30 1.89 45.82 -23.52
N LYS A 31 2.35 45.65 -24.76
CA LYS A 31 1.57 44.95 -25.79
C LYS A 31 1.72 43.45 -25.60
N LYS A 32 0.59 42.73 -25.45
CA LYS A 32 0.57 41.27 -25.50
C LYS A 32 1.12 40.79 -26.85
N TRP A 33 1.88 39.71 -26.83
CA TRP A 33 2.41 39.11 -28.04
C TRP A 33 1.34 38.26 -28.71
N SER A 34 1.02 38.52 -29.98
CA SER A 34 0.00 37.78 -30.75
C SER A 34 0.24 36.28 -30.79
N ASP A 35 1.50 35.90 -30.67
CA ASP A 35 1.95 34.54 -30.90
C ASP A 35 1.97 33.69 -29.62
N ILE A 36 1.65 34.26 -28.45
CA ILE A 36 1.60 33.55 -27.15
C ILE A 36 0.15 33.31 -26.74
N GLU A 37 -0.14 32.09 -26.30
CA GLU A 37 -1.41 31.73 -25.69
C GLU A 37 -1.38 32.13 -24.22
N TYR A 38 -1.82 33.37 -23.95
CA TYR A 38 -1.98 33.85 -22.58
C TYR A 38 -3.17 33.19 -21.91
N GLY A 39 -2.93 32.65 -20.72
CA GLY A 39 -3.96 32.24 -19.79
C GLY A 39 -4.54 33.41 -18.98
N ILE A 40 -4.82 33.17 -17.71
CA ILE A 40 -5.60 34.07 -16.87
C ILE A 40 -4.70 35.18 -16.32
N LEU A 41 -5.15 36.44 -16.42
CA LEU A 41 -4.40 37.62 -15.95
C LEU A 41 -3.02 37.75 -16.63
N GLY A 42 -2.90 37.18 -17.84
CA GLY A 42 -1.65 37.02 -18.58
C GLY A 42 -0.86 38.31 -18.85
N THR A 43 -1.52 39.47 -18.89
CA THR A 43 -0.87 40.78 -19.13
C THR A 43 0.27 41.04 -18.15
N PHE A 44 0.09 40.66 -16.88
CA PHE A 44 1.09 40.84 -15.82
C PHE A 44 2.45 40.20 -16.15
N TYR A 45 2.46 39.12 -16.91
CA TYR A 45 3.66 38.36 -17.21
C TYR A 45 4.47 38.91 -18.40
N THR A 46 3.92 39.89 -19.14
CA THR A 46 4.59 40.44 -20.34
C THR A 46 6.00 41.00 -20.07
N PRO A 47 6.28 41.74 -18.98
CA PRO A 47 7.64 42.20 -18.67
C PRO A 47 8.64 41.05 -18.48
N PHE A 48 8.17 39.94 -17.92
CA PHE A 48 8.97 38.73 -17.70
C PHE A 48 9.27 37.98 -19.00
N LEU A 49 8.36 38.01 -19.98
CA LEU A 49 8.61 37.47 -21.31
C LEU A 49 9.58 38.34 -22.10
N ILE A 50 9.51 39.67 -21.95
CA ILE A 50 10.52 40.60 -22.50
C ILE A 50 11.90 40.33 -21.87
N LEU A 51 11.94 40.04 -20.56
CA LEU A 51 13.16 39.63 -19.88
C LEU A 51 13.73 38.34 -20.47
N ALA A 52 12.89 37.31 -20.67
CA ALA A 52 13.28 36.06 -21.34
C ALA A 52 13.80 36.32 -22.77
N GLN A 53 13.20 37.27 -23.50
CA GLN A 53 13.68 37.69 -24.82
C GLN A 53 15.05 38.37 -24.77
N LYS A 54 15.30 39.26 -23.79
CA LYS A 54 16.63 39.86 -23.60
C LYS A 54 17.68 38.78 -23.29
N LEU A 55 17.33 37.80 -22.46
CA LEU A 55 18.21 36.65 -22.15
C LEU A 55 18.51 35.81 -23.39
N LEU A 56 17.48 35.48 -24.19
CA LEU A 56 17.64 34.73 -25.44
C LEU A 56 18.56 35.46 -26.43
N LYS A 57 18.36 36.78 -26.63
CA LYS A 57 19.20 37.60 -27.50
C LYS A 57 20.66 37.65 -27.05
N LYS A 58 20.90 37.72 -25.73
CA LYS A 58 22.26 37.71 -25.16
C LYS A 58 23.00 36.40 -25.40
N ALA A 59 22.29 35.29 -25.58
CA ALA A 59 22.87 34.00 -25.94
C ALA A 59 23.24 33.86 -27.44
N GLU A 60 23.07 34.90 -28.26
CA GLU A 60 23.40 34.95 -29.71
C GLU A 60 22.75 33.82 -30.53
N THR A 61 21.51 33.45 -30.19
CA THR A 61 20.71 32.39 -30.84
C THR A 61 20.02 32.85 -32.13
N ASN A 62 20.67 33.70 -32.95
CA ASN A 62 20.14 34.34 -34.18
C ASN A 62 19.69 33.36 -35.31
N LYS A 63 19.57 32.06 -35.02
CA LYS A 63 19.20 30.97 -35.93
C LYS A 63 17.92 30.24 -35.51
N TRP A 64 17.26 30.65 -34.41
CA TRP A 64 16.02 30.00 -33.98
C TRP A 64 14.89 30.31 -34.96
N SER A 65 14.05 29.31 -35.24
CA SER A 65 12.83 29.52 -36.02
C SER A 65 11.80 30.27 -35.18
N GLN A 66 10.88 31.02 -35.83
CA GLN A 66 9.80 31.70 -35.13
C GLN A 66 8.95 30.74 -34.28
N LYS A 67 8.76 29.49 -34.77
CA LYS A 67 8.05 28.44 -34.03
C LYS A 67 8.78 28.03 -32.75
N LEU A 68 10.12 27.93 -32.80
CA LEU A 68 10.93 27.58 -31.65
C LEU A 68 10.90 28.68 -30.59
N GLU A 69 11.09 29.94 -31.00
CA GLU A 69 10.98 31.10 -30.10
C GLU A 69 9.62 31.16 -29.42
N LYS A 70 8.53 31.00 -30.19
CA LYS A 70 7.17 30.94 -29.64
C LYS A 70 7.04 29.86 -28.56
N SER A 71 7.53 28.64 -28.82
CA SER A 71 7.47 27.54 -27.84
C SER A 71 8.30 27.83 -26.58
N PHE A 72 9.46 28.46 -26.73
CA PHE A 72 10.32 28.87 -25.61
C PHE A 72 9.59 29.83 -24.67
N TYR A 73 8.94 30.86 -25.22
CA TYR A 73 8.19 31.81 -24.40
C TYR A 73 6.93 31.20 -23.78
N GLN A 74 6.24 30.30 -24.51
CA GLN A 74 5.05 29.64 -24.00
C GLN A 74 5.37 28.74 -22.79
N VAL A 75 6.48 28.00 -22.85
CA VAL A 75 6.93 27.15 -21.75
C VAL A 75 7.23 27.99 -20.49
N ILE A 76 7.96 29.09 -20.64
CA ILE A 76 8.28 29.99 -19.52
C ILE A 76 7.00 30.61 -18.95
N TYR A 77 6.08 31.08 -19.81
CA TYR A 77 4.78 31.63 -19.40
C TYR A 77 4.00 30.65 -18.52
N ASN A 78 3.84 29.41 -18.99
CA ASN A 78 3.07 28.38 -18.30
C ASN A 78 3.62 28.09 -16.89
N ASP A 79 4.94 28.17 -16.71
CA ASP A 79 5.55 27.91 -15.41
C ASP A 79 5.44 29.10 -14.44
N ILE A 80 5.63 30.33 -14.91
CA ILE A 80 5.50 31.53 -14.05
C ILE A 80 4.05 31.87 -13.70
N GLU A 81 3.08 31.47 -14.55
CA GLU A 81 1.66 31.63 -14.28
C GLU A 81 1.26 30.91 -12.99
N LYS A 82 1.72 29.66 -12.81
CA LYS A 82 1.42 28.81 -11.63
C LYS A 82 1.82 29.49 -10.31
N ILE A 83 2.90 30.28 -10.32
CA ILE A 83 3.45 30.95 -9.13
C ILE A 83 2.60 32.18 -8.75
N GLY A 84 2.28 33.03 -9.74
CA GLY A 84 1.65 34.33 -9.47
C GLY A 84 0.13 34.33 -9.37
N ILE A 85 -0.55 33.32 -9.93
CA ILE A 85 -2.00 33.38 -10.17
C ILE A 85 -2.83 33.67 -8.91
N ARG A 86 -2.46 33.09 -7.76
CA ARG A 86 -3.20 33.30 -6.49
C ARG A 86 -3.10 34.73 -5.99
N THR A 87 -1.91 35.32 -6.08
CA THR A 87 -1.65 36.70 -5.69
C THR A 87 -2.38 37.66 -6.61
N LEU A 88 -2.38 37.39 -7.93
CA LEU A 88 -3.05 38.25 -8.90
C LEU A 88 -4.58 38.22 -8.74
N ILE A 89 -5.16 37.05 -8.44
CA ILE A 89 -6.59 36.93 -8.10
C ILE A 89 -6.93 37.74 -6.84
N LEU A 90 -6.08 37.66 -5.81
CA LEU A 90 -6.27 38.45 -4.58
C LEU A 90 -6.21 39.96 -4.88
N GLU A 91 -5.19 40.43 -5.61
CA GLU A 91 -5.04 41.84 -5.94
C GLU A 91 -6.19 42.38 -6.79
N MET A 92 -6.74 41.57 -7.71
CA MET A 92 -7.93 41.96 -8.47
C MET A 92 -9.14 42.18 -7.55
N ASN A 93 -9.37 41.26 -6.62
CA ASN A 93 -10.46 41.36 -5.65
C ASN A 93 -10.28 42.57 -4.71
N ILE A 94 -9.05 42.85 -4.28
CA ILE A 94 -8.71 44.05 -3.50
C ILE A 94 -8.96 45.32 -4.33
N TYR A 95 -8.53 45.35 -5.60
CA TYR A 95 -8.75 46.51 -6.46
C TYR A 95 -10.24 46.77 -6.70
N LYS A 96 -11.02 45.71 -6.97
CA LYS A 96 -12.47 45.78 -7.12
C LYS A 96 -13.15 46.43 -5.91
N THR A 97 -12.77 46.00 -4.72
CA THR A 97 -13.38 46.47 -3.46
C THR A 97 -12.91 47.86 -3.03
N THR A 98 -11.67 48.24 -3.34
CA THR A 98 -11.08 49.51 -2.86
C THR A 98 -11.17 50.67 -3.85
N LYS A 99 -11.11 50.40 -5.16
CA LYS A 99 -11.06 51.42 -6.21
C LYS A 99 -12.21 51.36 -7.21
N GLY A 100 -12.92 50.22 -7.27
CA GLY A 100 -13.97 49.96 -8.25
C GLY A 100 -13.40 49.64 -9.64
N LEU A 101 -13.74 48.46 -10.17
CA LEU A 101 -13.44 48.12 -11.57
C LEU A 101 -14.49 48.75 -12.49
N LYS A 102 -14.07 49.23 -13.67
CA LYS A 102 -15.01 49.76 -14.67
C LYS A 102 -15.58 48.62 -15.51
N GLY A 103 -16.90 48.54 -15.60
CA GLY A 103 -17.59 47.56 -16.43
C GLY A 103 -19.07 47.49 -16.09
N LYS A 104 -19.91 47.04 -17.03
CA LYS A 104 -21.36 46.81 -16.77
C LYS A 104 -21.64 45.45 -16.12
N ASN A 105 -20.66 44.56 -16.13
CA ASN A 105 -20.71 43.21 -15.56
C ASN A 105 -19.29 42.74 -15.22
N SER A 106 -19.20 41.60 -14.52
CA SER A 106 -17.94 41.07 -14.01
C SER A 106 -16.94 40.67 -15.11
N THR A 107 -17.38 40.33 -16.32
CA THR A 107 -16.49 40.08 -17.48
C THR A 107 -15.89 41.39 -18.02
N MET A 108 -16.68 42.46 -18.11
CA MET A 108 -16.18 43.77 -18.52
C MET A 108 -15.22 44.36 -17.48
N GLU A 109 -15.52 44.18 -16.18
CA GLU A 109 -14.62 44.56 -15.07
C GLU A 109 -13.27 43.83 -15.17
N TYR A 110 -13.30 42.52 -15.46
CA TYR A 110 -12.10 41.73 -15.70
C TYR A 110 -11.30 42.26 -16.90
N ASN A 111 -11.96 42.52 -18.02
CA ASN A 111 -11.32 43.05 -19.22
C ASN A 111 -10.67 44.43 -18.98
N TYR A 112 -11.33 45.30 -18.22
CA TYR A 112 -10.75 46.56 -17.77
C TYR A 112 -9.51 46.33 -16.90
N TYR A 113 -9.58 45.40 -15.94
CA TYR A 113 -8.45 45.08 -15.08
C TYR A 113 -7.23 44.58 -15.87
N ILE A 114 -7.42 43.68 -16.84
CA ILE A 114 -6.29 43.11 -17.60
C ILE A 114 -5.68 44.09 -18.62
N ASN A 115 -6.49 44.97 -19.23
CA ASN A 115 -6.06 45.80 -20.35
C ASN A 115 -5.59 47.20 -19.93
N GLU A 116 -6.14 47.71 -18.82
CA GLU A 116 -5.80 49.04 -18.29
C GLU A 116 -4.94 48.92 -17.02
N VAL A 117 -5.42 48.19 -16.01
CA VAL A 117 -4.81 48.19 -14.67
C VAL A 117 -3.54 47.34 -14.62
N LEU A 118 -3.61 46.07 -15.01
CA LEU A 118 -2.46 45.16 -15.09
C LEU A 118 -1.52 45.46 -16.27
N ASN A 119 -1.91 46.37 -17.15
CA ASN A 119 -1.08 46.83 -18.24
C ASN A 119 -0.21 48.03 -17.84
N ASP A 120 -0.52 48.71 -16.73
CA ASP A 120 0.28 49.81 -16.19
C ASP A 120 1.52 49.27 -15.47
N SER A 121 2.71 49.65 -15.97
CA SER A 121 3.98 49.24 -15.39
C SER A 121 4.17 49.70 -13.94
N GLN A 122 3.60 50.83 -13.54
CA GLN A 122 3.67 51.33 -12.16
C GLN A 122 2.82 50.45 -11.23
N TYR A 123 1.68 49.96 -11.71
CA TYR A 123 0.87 49.03 -10.94
C TYR A 123 1.56 47.67 -10.78
N ILE A 124 2.18 47.14 -11.84
CA ILE A 124 3.01 45.92 -11.75
C ILE A 124 4.14 46.11 -10.72
N LYS A 125 4.88 47.23 -10.77
CA LYS A 125 5.92 47.56 -9.78
C LYS A 125 5.37 47.56 -8.35
N LYS A 126 4.18 48.14 -8.14
CA LYS A 126 3.52 48.16 -6.83
C LYS A 126 3.21 46.75 -6.32
N ILE A 127 2.73 45.85 -7.17
CA ILE A 127 2.50 44.45 -6.79
C ILE A 127 3.83 43.78 -6.41
N LEU A 128 4.88 43.92 -7.23
CA LEU A 128 6.18 43.31 -6.97
C LEU A 128 6.86 43.85 -5.70
N TYR A 129 6.65 45.13 -5.37
CA TYR A 129 7.13 45.72 -4.11
C TYR A 129 6.35 45.19 -2.90
N LYS A 130 5.03 44.99 -3.04
CA LYS A 130 4.18 44.42 -1.98
C LYS A 130 4.46 42.93 -1.74
N TYR A 131 4.88 42.21 -2.79
CA TYR A 131 5.16 40.77 -2.75
C TYR A 131 6.60 40.48 -3.23
N PRO A 132 7.63 40.82 -2.44
CA PRO A 132 9.03 40.68 -2.85
C PRO A 132 9.44 39.22 -3.06
N VAL A 133 8.87 38.28 -2.30
CA VAL A 133 9.14 36.84 -2.50
C VAL A 133 8.57 36.37 -3.85
N LEU A 134 7.40 36.88 -4.25
CA LEU A 134 6.84 36.62 -5.60
C LEU A 134 7.77 37.15 -6.69
N LYS A 135 8.26 38.40 -6.56
CA LYS A 135 9.24 39.00 -7.50
C LYS A 135 10.45 38.08 -7.66
N LYS A 136 11.05 37.66 -6.56
CA LYS A 136 12.22 36.75 -6.52
C LYS A 136 11.92 35.42 -7.21
N CYS A 137 10.79 34.79 -6.91
CA CYS A 137 10.40 33.50 -7.50
C CYS A 137 10.22 33.61 -9.03
N LEU A 138 9.53 34.65 -9.50
CA LEU A 138 9.29 34.88 -10.93
C LEU A 138 10.59 35.15 -11.70
N ILE A 139 11.45 36.03 -11.20
CA ILE A 139 12.74 36.36 -11.84
C ILE A 139 13.61 35.11 -11.96
N ARG A 140 13.75 34.36 -10.87
CA ARG A 140 14.55 33.14 -10.85
C ARG A 140 14.02 32.12 -11.83
N LYS A 141 12.70 31.89 -11.84
CA LYS A 141 12.08 30.92 -12.73
C LYS A 141 12.29 31.27 -14.20
N VAL A 142 12.09 32.55 -14.57
CA VAL A 142 12.38 33.04 -15.94
C VAL A 142 13.83 32.81 -16.32
N TYR A 143 14.78 33.16 -15.43
CA TYR A 143 16.20 33.02 -15.71
C TYR A 143 16.59 31.56 -15.93
N TYR A 144 16.27 30.68 -14.97
CA TYR A 144 16.68 29.29 -15.01
C TYR A 144 16.03 28.51 -16.16
N ASP A 145 14.73 28.72 -16.41
CA ASP A 145 14.06 28.09 -17.55
C ASP A 145 14.67 28.58 -18.88
N SER A 146 15.00 29.87 -18.99
CA SER A 146 15.66 30.43 -20.18
C SER A 146 17.02 29.80 -20.42
N VAL A 147 17.88 29.80 -19.39
CA VAL A 147 19.23 29.20 -19.45
C VAL A 147 19.13 27.72 -19.84
N TYR A 148 18.20 27.00 -19.23
CA TYR A 148 18.06 25.57 -19.42
C TYR A 148 17.56 25.20 -20.82
N LEU A 149 16.57 25.90 -21.37
CA LEU A 149 16.10 25.67 -22.74
C LEU A 149 17.20 26.00 -23.78
N ILE A 150 18.02 27.02 -23.53
CA ILE A 150 19.17 27.36 -24.38
C ILE A 150 20.27 26.27 -24.27
N ASP A 151 20.48 25.72 -23.08
CA ASP A 151 21.39 24.58 -22.86
C ASP A 151 20.95 23.35 -23.66
N ILE A 152 19.65 23.01 -23.63
CA ILE A 152 19.08 21.89 -24.42
C ILE A 152 19.32 22.10 -25.92
N TYR A 153 19.02 23.30 -26.43
CA TYR A 153 19.27 23.64 -27.83
C TYR A 153 20.76 23.47 -28.18
N THR A 154 21.64 23.92 -27.30
CA THR A 154 23.10 23.81 -27.50
C THR A 154 23.54 22.35 -27.55
N LYS A 155 23.10 21.53 -26.57
CA LYS A 155 23.40 20.09 -26.52
C LYS A 155 22.88 19.33 -27.74
N TYR A 156 21.65 19.61 -28.18
CA TYR A 156 21.08 19.04 -29.40
C TYR A 156 22.00 19.23 -30.61
N HIS A 157 22.57 20.44 -30.78
CA HIS A 157 23.48 20.73 -31.88
C HIS A 157 24.86 20.09 -31.73
N LEU A 158 25.40 20.02 -30.51
CA LEU A 158 26.68 19.36 -30.25
C LEU A 158 26.62 17.86 -30.50
N GLU A 159 25.46 17.26 -30.25
CA GLU A 159 25.26 15.81 -30.33
C GLU A 159 24.52 15.38 -31.58
N TYR A 160 24.24 16.32 -32.49
CA TYR A 160 23.41 16.11 -33.68
C TYR A 160 23.83 14.89 -34.50
N GLU A 161 25.14 14.67 -34.71
CA GLU A 161 25.63 13.53 -35.49
C GLU A 161 25.30 12.19 -34.82
N LYS A 162 25.48 12.10 -33.49
CA LYS A 162 25.14 10.90 -32.70
C LYS A 162 23.63 10.65 -32.73
N LEU A 163 22.85 11.71 -32.54
CA LEU A 163 21.38 11.66 -32.58
C LEU A 163 20.88 11.22 -33.95
N SER A 164 21.39 11.83 -35.03
CA SER A 164 21.03 11.51 -36.42
C SER A 164 21.30 10.05 -36.75
N LYS A 165 22.45 9.51 -36.32
CA LYS A 165 22.80 8.12 -36.51
C LYS A 165 21.88 7.18 -35.73
N LEU A 166 21.66 7.42 -34.44
CA LEU A 166 20.92 6.52 -33.56
C LEU A 166 19.42 6.49 -33.88
N PHE A 167 18.81 7.64 -34.10
CA PHE A 167 17.36 7.79 -34.27
C PHE A 167 16.93 7.91 -35.76
N HIS A 168 17.89 7.79 -36.68
CA HIS A 168 17.71 7.74 -38.13
C HIS A 168 16.97 8.97 -38.70
N PHE A 169 17.46 10.18 -38.44
CA PHE A 169 16.99 11.38 -39.14
C PHE A 169 17.88 11.73 -40.35
N SER A 170 17.28 12.38 -41.35
CA SER A 170 17.98 12.95 -42.51
C SER A 170 19.01 14.02 -42.08
N LYS A 171 19.92 14.39 -42.99
CA LYS A 171 20.79 15.57 -42.78
C LYS A 171 19.92 16.84 -42.68
N ASN A 172 20.33 17.80 -41.85
CA ASN A 172 19.73 19.13 -41.67
C ASN A 172 18.34 19.19 -41.00
N VAL A 173 18.03 18.29 -40.08
CA VAL A 173 16.82 18.38 -39.26
C VAL A 173 17.03 19.45 -38.18
N GLN A 174 16.10 20.39 -38.04
CA GLN A 174 16.17 21.47 -37.06
C GLN A 174 15.20 21.24 -35.91
N LEU A 175 15.51 21.80 -34.74
CA LEU A 175 14.59 21.86 -33.62
C LEU A 175 13.48 22.90 -33.92
N GLU A 176 12.22 22.48 -33.89
CA GLU A 176 11.07 23.35 -34.17
C GLU A 176 10.35 23.84 -32.92
N SER A 177 10.25 23.02 -31.87
CA SER A 177 9.60 23.44 -30.63
C SER A 177 9.93 22.58 -29.42
N PHE A 178 9.86 23.20 -28.24
CA PHE A 178 9.82 22.53 -26.95
C PHE A 178 8.37 22.22 -26.55
N ILE A 179 8.12 21.00 -26.10
CA ILE A 179 6.84 20.56 -25.55
C ILE A 179 7.12 20.11 -24.11
N ASP A 180 6.43 20.74 -23.16
CA ASP A 180 6.49 20.37 -21.75
C ASP A 180 5.90 18.96 -21.56
N SER A 181 6.64 18.07 -20.91
CA SER A 181 6.17 16.72 -20.59
C SER A 181 5.25 16.69 -19.35
N ASN A 182 5.02 17.84 -18.70
CA ASN A 182 4.39 17.98 -17.39
C ASN A 182 5.17 17.30 -16.26
N GLY A 183 6.46 17.03 -16.45
CA GLY A 183 7.36 16.55 -15.40
C GLY A 183 7.65 17.62 -14.36
N ASP A 184 8.03 17.20 -13.15
CA ASP A 184 8.39 18.11 -12.08
C ASP A 184 9.69 18.87 -12.41
N ALA A 185 9.69 20.17 -12.11
CA ALA A 185 10.90 20.99 -12.19
C ALA A 185 11.77 20.72 -10.96
N HIS A 186 13.00 20.31 -11.22
CA HIS A 186 14.06 20.15 -10.23
C HIS A 186 15.04 21.32 -10.34
N ILE A 187 16.30 21.08 -10.01
CA ILE A 187 17.28 22.15 -9.86
C ILE A 187 17.52 22.95 -11.13
N ASN A 188 17.64 24.28 -10.99
CA ASN A 188 17.87 25.23 -12.06
C ASN A 188 16.89 25.05 -13.23
N GLY A 189 15.63 24.73 -12.93
CA GLY A 189 14.57 24.53 -13.94
C GLY A 189 14.66 23.22 -14.72
N ARG A 190 15.56 22.30 -14.35
CA ARG A 190 15.73 21.00 -15.03
C ARG A 190 14.46 20.16 -14.93
N LYS A 191 13.87 19.86 -16.08
CA LYS A 191 12.73 18.94 -16.25
C LYS A 191 12.81 18.27 -17.62
N VAL A 192 12.12 17.16 -17.78
CA VAL A 192 12.06 16.45 -19.07
C VAL A 192 11.35 17.31 -20.11
N TYR A 193 11.88 17.38 -21.33
CA TYR A 193 11.24 18.07 -22.45
C TYR A 193 11.11 17.15 -23.66
N ILE A 194 10.00 17.27 -24.38
CA ILE A 194 9.83 16.64 -25.69
C ILE A 194 10.17 17.69 -26.75
N LEU A 195 11.13 17.36 -27.62
CA LEU A 195 11.60 18.19 -28.71
C LEU A 195 10.92 17.74 -30.01
N GLU A 196 10.14 18.61 -30.62
CA GLU A 196 9.59 18.38 -31.96
C GLU A 196 10.55 18.94 -33.02
N LEU A 197 10.89 18.12 -34.00
CA LEU A 197 11.84 18.42 -35.06
C LEU A 197 11.15 18.83 -36.36
N SER A 198 11.90 19.42 -37.29
CA SER A 198 11.38 19.90 -38.58
C SER A 198 10.79 18.82 -39.49
N ASN A 199 11.18 17.57 -39.28
CA ASN A 199 10.60 16.40 -39.96
C ASN A 199 9.45 15.75 -39.18
N LYS A 200 8.91 16.43 -38.16
CA LYS A 200 7.82 15.96 -37.26
C LYS A 200 8.18 14.77 -36.35
N LYS A 201 9.43 14.29 -36.38
CA LYS A 201 9.91 13.36 -35.36
C LYS A 201 10.01 14.08 -34.01
N LYS A 202 9.86 13.30 -32.93
CA LYS A 202 9.98 13.79 -31.56
C LYS A 202 11.10 13.06 -30.83
N LEU A 203 11.82 13.78 -30.00
CA LEU A 203 12.85 13.26 -29.10
C LEU A 203 12.53 13.68 -27.67
N VAL A 204 12.90 12.87 -26.69
CA VAL A 204 12.73 13.21 -25.28
C VAL A 204 14.10 13.50 -24.70
N TYR A 205 14.28 14.72 -24.18
CA TYR A 205 15.47 15.14 -23.45
C TYR A 205 15.29 14.92 -21.95
N LYS A 206 16.23 14.23 -21.32
CA LYS A 206 16.24 13.94 -19.89
C LYS A 206 17.50 14.57 -19.25
N PRO A 207 17.38 15.55 -18.34
CA PRO A 207 18.52 16.28 -17.75
C PRO A 207 19.24 15.51 -16.63
N ARG A 208 19.37 14.20 -16.79
CA ARG A 208 19.95 13.31 -15.80
C ARG A 208 20.64 12.12 -16.47
N ASP A 209 21.41 11.41 -15.67
CA ASP A 209 21.92 10.09 -16.00
C ASP A 209 20.76 9.16 -16.44
N VAL A 210 20.92 8.52 -17.60
CA VAL A 210 19.98 7.54 -18.17
C VAL A 210 20.59 6.14 -18.27
N SER A 211 21.80 5.93 -17.74
CA SER A 211 22.51 4.64 -17.79
C SER A 211 21.67 3.50 -17.20
N VAL A 212 20.93 3.77 -16.12
CA VAL A 212 19.97 2.82 -15.54
C VAL A 212 18.91 2.36 -16.54
N GLU A 213 18.34 3.28 -17.31
CA GLU A 213 17.31 2.96 -18.32
C GLU A 213 17.91 2.14 -19.45
N VAL A 214 19.13 2.47 -19.88
CA VAL A 214 19.88 1.70 -20.88
C VAL A 214 20.07 0.26 -20.39
N ILE A 215 20.51 0.07 -19.15
CA ILE A 215 20.71 -1.25 -18.53
C ILE A 215 19.38 -2.01 -18.47
N PHE A 216 18.29 -1.34 -18.04
CA PHE A 216 16.97 -1.94 -17.98
C PHE A 216 16.51 -2.49 -19.34
N TYR A 217 16.60 -1.68 -20.40
CA TYR A 217 16.19 -2.09 -21.74
C TYR A 217 17.15 -3.09 -22.39
N ASN A 218 18.44 -3.08 -22.06
CA ASN A 218 19.39 -4.11 -22.49
C ASN A 218 19.02 -5.48 -21.93
N ILE A 219 18.67 -5.54 -20.64
CA ILE A 219 18.21 -6.78 -19.99
C ILE A 219 16.90 -7.25 -20.62
N LEU A 220 15.94 -6.33 -20.84
CA LEU A 220 14.67 -6.66 -21.49
C LEU A 220 14.88 -7.28 -22.88
N ASN A 221 15.68 -6.61 -23.72
CA ASN A 221 16.00 -7.07 -25.07
C ASN A 221 16.71 -8.44 -25.08
N TYR A 222 17.51 -8.73 -24.05
CA TYR A 222 18.16 -10.02 -23.89
C TYR A 222 17.13 -11.12 -23.59
N ILE A 223 16.28 -10.91 -22.57
CA ILE A 223 15.26 -11.89 -22.17
C ILE A 223 14.27 -12.15 -23.32
N GLU A 224 13.81 -11.10 -23.99
CA GLU A 224 12.90 -11.23 -25.14
C GLU A 224 13.55 -12.06 -26.26
N GLY A 225 14.83 -11.81 -26.55
CA GLY A 225 15.61 -12.60 -27.50
C GLY A 225 15.71 -14.08 -27.11
N SER A 226 15.93 -14.38 -25.82
CA SER A 226 15.96 -15.76 -25.31
C SER A 226 14.62 -16.49 -25.45
N PHE A 227 13.50 -15.76 -25.52
CA PHE A 227 12.16 -16.32 -25.72
C PHE A 227 11.66 -16.22 -27.16
N ASN A 228 12.52 -15.84 -28.12
CA ASN A 228 12.14 -15.59 -29.52
C ASN A 228 11.00 -14.56 -29.66
N ILE A 229 10.91 -13.62 -28.72
CA ILE A 229 9.98 -12.49 -28.77
C ILE A 229 10.69 -11.35 -29.50
N LYS A 230 9.97 -10.66 -30.41
CA LYS A 230 10.50 -9.46 -31.05
C LYS A 230 10.83 -8.41 -29.99
N LYS A 231 12.01 -7.80 -30.10
CA LYS A 231 12.55 -6.85 -29.11
C LYS A 231 11.70 -5.59 -28.98
N SER A 232 11.38 -5.22 -27.74
CA SER A 232 10.82 -3.94 -27.32
C SER A 232 11.95 -2.92 -27.14
N SER A 233 12.64 -2.56 -28.21
CA SER A 233 13.81 -1.68 -28.11
C SER A 233 13.41 -0.21 -27.98
N LEU A 234 13.73 0.42 -26.85
CA LEU A 234 13.75 1.87 -26.72
C LEU A 234 15.14 2.38 -27.10
N ARG A 235 15.24 3.28 -28.08
CA ARG A 235 16.52 3.91 -28.41
C ARG A 235 16.83 5.00 -27.40
N ILE A 236 17.99 4.90 -26.76
CA ILE A 236 18.47 5.83 -25.74
C ILE A 236 19.92 6.19 -26.07
N LEU A 237 20.23 7.49 -26.08
CA LEU A 237 21.60 8.01 -26.11
C LEU A 237 21.94 8.51 -24.71
N ASP A 238 22.87 7.83 -24.05
CA ASP A 238 23.45 8.27 -22.79
C ASP A 238 24.63 9.22 -23.03
N CYS A 239 24.57 10.42 -22.46
CA CYS A 239 25.63 11.43 -22.51
C CYS A 239 26.30 11.64 -21.14
N GLY A 240 25.97 10.83 -20.12
CA GLY A 240 26.55 10.85 -18.78
C GLY A 240 25.78 11.74 -17.79
N ASP A 241 25.74 13.06 -18.01
CA ASP A 241 25.00 14.00 -17.14
C ASP A 241 23.57 14.30 -17.64
N HIS A 242 23.23 13.81 -18.83
CA HIS A 242 21.93 13.89 -19.46
C HIS A 242 21.75 12.76 -20.48
N GLY A 243 20.55 12.60 -21.03
CA GLY A 243 20.28 11.61 -22.07
C GLY A 243 19.14 11.98 -23.00
N TRP A 244 19.10 11.29 -24.12
CA TRP A 244 18.05 11.40 -25.14
C TRP A 244 17.37 10.07 -25.33
N SER A 245 16.05 10.07 -25.45
CA SER A 245 15.29 8.86 -25.77
C SER A 245 14.31 9.11 -26.91
N GLU A 246 13.92 8.05 -27.61
CA GLU A 246 12.88 8.17 -28.62
C GLU A 246 11.54 8.50 -27.97
N TYR A 247 10.73 9.29 -28.67
CA TYR A 247 9.36 9.51 -28.25
C TYR A 247 8.48 8.33 -28.68
N ILE A 248 7.90 7.65 -27.70
CA ILE A 248 6.92 6.58 -27.94
C ILE A 248 5.53 7.18 -28.11
N ARG A 249 4.89 6.87 -29.23
CA ARG A 249 3.49 7.19 -29.46
C ARG A 249 2.62 6.13 -28.81
N SER A 250 1.55 6.55 -28.12
CA SER A 250 0.56 5.59 -27.64
C SER A 250 -0.25 5.03 -28.81
N GLU A 251 -0.32 3.71 -28.90
CA GLU A 251 -1.03 2.95 -29.94
C GLU A 251 -1.78 1.78 -29.30
N ASN A 252 -3.01 1.54 -29.75
CA ASN A 252 -3.84 0.44 -29.27
C ASN A 252 -3.35 -0.91 -29.81
N CYS A 253 -3.79 -1.99 -29.16
CA CYS A 253 -3.64 -3.33 -29.71
C CYS A 253 -4.68 -3.56 -30.81
N ASN A 254 -4.28 -4.24 -31.88
CA ASN A 254 -5.18 -4.61 -32.98
C ASN A 254 -5.79 -6.00 -32.78
N TYR A 255 -5.08 -6.89 -32.08
CA TYR A 255 -5.46 -8.31 -31.94
C TYR A 255 -5.26 -8.83 -30.52
N PHE A 256 -6.05 -9.86 -30.14
CA PHE A 256 -5.89 -10.56 -28.86
C PHE A 256 -4.50 -11.18 -28.65
N SER A 257 -3.79 -11.54 -29.72
CA SER A 257 -2.41 -12.04 -29.65
C SER A 257 -1.43 -10.97 -29.15
N GLU A 258 -1.61 -9.71 -29.57
CA GLU A 258 -0.80 -8.57 -29.10
C GLU A 258 -1.05 -8.30 -27.61
N VAL A 259 -2.29 -8.46 -27.16
CA VAL A 259 -2.67 -8.33 -25.74
C VAL A 259 -2.00 -9.41 -24.89
N ARG A 260 -1.97 -10.66 -25.36
CA ARG A 260 -1.23 -11.74 -24.68
C ARG A 260 0.26 -11.42 -24.57
N LEU A 261 0.86 -10.92 -25.65
CA LEU A 261 2.27 -10.50 -25.66
C LEU A 261 2.54 -9.30 -24.73
N TYR A 262 1.61 -8.35 -24.66
CA TYR A 262 1.68 -7.23 -23.70
C TYR A 262 1.77 -7.75 -22.26
N TYR A 263 0.85 -8.62 -21.84
CA TYR A 263 0.88 -9.15 -20.47
C TYR A 263 2.10 -10.04 -20.22
N ARG A 264 2.52 -10.82 -21.21
CA ARG A 264 3.78 -11.57 -21.18
C ARG A 264 4.97 -10.65 -20.91
N ARG A 265 5.04 -9.49 -21.58
CA ARG A 265 6.10 -8.48 -21.37
C ARG A 265 5.99 -7.77 -20.02
N ILE A 266 4.78 -7.48 -19.53
CA ILE A 266 4.58 -6.99 -18.15
C ILE A 266 5.17 -7.98 -17.14
N GLY A 267 4.98 -9.28 -17.33
CA GLY A 267 5.58 -10.32 -16.49
C GLY A 267 7.12 -10.31 -16.51
N ILE A 268 7.72 -10.17 -17.70
CA ILE A 268 9.17 -10.05 -17.88
C ILE A 268 9.69 -8.79 -17.18
N ILE A 269 9.05 -7.64 -17.42
CA ILE A 269 9.41 -6.36 -16.81
C ILE A 269 9.29 -6.41 -15.29
N LEU A 270 8.24 -7.04 -14.75
CA LEU A 270 8.09 -7.22 -13.31
C LEU A 270 9.27 -7.97 -12.70
N PHE A 271 9.80 -8.99 -13.39
CA PHE A 271 11.00 -9.70 -12.96
C PHE A 271 12.26 -8.81 -13.02
N ILE A 272 12.46 -8.06 -14.11
CA ILE A 272 13.59 -7.13 -14.24
C ILE A 272 13.55 -6.08 -13.13
N ALA A 273 12.37 -5.50 -12.89
CA ALA A 273 12.13 -4.53 -11.84
C ALA A 273 12.41 -5.12 -10.45
N TYR A 274 12.04 -6.39 -10.23
CA TYR A 274 12.32 -7.11 -9.00
C TYR A 274 13.82 -7.30 -8.73
N ILE A 275 14.60 -7.70 -9.74
CA ILE A 275 16.04 -7.91 -9.55
C ILE A 275 16.78 -6.59 -9.37
N LEU A 276 16.45 -5.57 -10.16
CA LEU A 276 17.09 -4.25 -10.10
C LEU A 276 16.60 -3.42 -8.92
N GLY A 277 15.62 -3.89 -8.14
CA GLY A 277 15.08 -3.11 -7.02
C GLY A 277 14.43 -1.81 -7.47
N VAL A 278 13.71 -1.85 -8.60
CA VAL A 278 13.01 -0.70 -9.16
C VAL A 278 11.81 -0.37 -8.28
N ARG A 279 11.66 0.91 -8.00
CA ARG A 279 10.48 1.48 -7.35
C ARG A 279 9.79 2.42 -8.33
N ASP A 280 8.53 2.72 -8.04
CA ASP A 280 7.80 3.80 -8.71
C ASP A 280 7.36 3.54 -10.17
N LEU A 281 7.16 2.27 -10.57
CA LEU A 281 6.60 1.91 -11.88
C LEU A 281 5.07 1.94 -11.88
N HIS A 282 4.51 3.15 -11.71
CA HIS A 282 3.06 3.40 -11.68
C HIS A 282 2.47 3.60 -13.09
N TYR A 283 1.14 3.60 -13.18
CA TYR A 283 0.39 3.76 -14.45
C TYR A 283 0.79 5.00 -15.29
N GLU A 284 1.22 6.09 -14.64
CA GLU A 284 1.63 7.33 -15.30
C GLU A 284 2.97 7.23 -16.04
N ASN A 285 3.80 6.25 -15.66
CA ASN A 285 5.10 6.00 -16.28
C ASN A 285 5.05 4.97 -17.41
N LEU A 286 3.86 4.42 -17.72
CA LEU A 286 3.68 3.39 -18.74
C LEU A 286 2.99 3.96 -19.99
N ILE A 287 3.61 3.74 -21.15
CA ILE A 287 3.01 3.98 -22.46
C ILE A 287 2.78 2.63 -23.16
N ILE A 288 1.55 2.40 -23.62
CA ILE A 288 1.21 1.25 -24.48
C ILE A 288 1.39 1.64 -25.94
N SER A 289 2.18 0.88 -26.67
CA SER A 289 2.32 0.98 -28.13
C SER A 289 2.17 -0.42 -28.75
N GLY A 290 0.96 -0.76 -29.16
CA GLY A 290 0.61 -2.10 -29.61
C GLY A 290 0.88 -3.15 -28.52
N GLU A 291 1.59 -4.22 -28.87
CA GLU A 291 1.99 -5.30 -27.95
C GLU A 291 3.06 -4.90 -26.89
N SER A 292 3.59 -3.67 -26.94
CA SER A 292 4.77 -3.27 -26.17
C SER A 292 4.42 -2.32 -25.01
N PRO A 293 4.65 -2.72 -23.75
CA PRO A 293 4.65 -1.81 -22.60
C PRO A 293 6.00 -1.07 -22.48
N PHE A 294 6.01 0.25 -22.66
CA PHE A 294 7.20 1.08 -22.47
C PHE A 294 7.13 1.86 -21.16
N PHE A 295 8.00 1.52 -20.20
CA PHE A 295 8.23 2.35 -19.03
C PHE A 295 9.20 3.46 -19.39
N ILE A 296 8.68 4.68 -19.46
CA ILE A 296 9.47 5.85 -19.88
C ILE A 296 10.31 6.43 -18.75
N ASP A 297 10.12 5.97 -17.51
CA ASP A 297 10.91 6.38 -16.36
C ASP A 297 11.28 5.16 -15.50
N THR A 298 12.57 4.87 -15.41
CA THR A 298 13.12 3.81 -14.55
C THR A 298 14.27 4.33 -13.69
N GLU A 299 14.34 5.64 -13.44
CA GLU A 299 15.43 6.27 -12.69
C GLU A 299 15.53 5.82 -11.22
N ASN A 300 14.42 5.33 -10.67
CA ASN A 300 14.31 4.76 -9.31
C ASN A 300 14.70 3.27 -9.27
N SER A 301 15.70 2.86 -10.06
CA SER A 301 16.29 1.51 -9.98
C SER A 301 17.47 1.46 -9.02
N LEU A 302 17.88 0.26 -8.62
CA LEU A 302 18.93 0.02 -7.62
C LEU A 302 18.58 0.61 -6.24
N VAL A 303 17.30 0.87 -5.98
CA VAL A 303 16.79 1.46 -4.74
C VAL A 303 16.17 0.37 -3.86
N TYR A 304 17.00 -0.28 -3.05
CA TYR A 304 16.54 -1.25 -2.06
C TYR A 304 16.23 -0.58 -0.73
N SER A 305 15.27 -1.13 0.01
CA SER A 305 14.93 -0.68 1.37
C SER A 305 16.10 -0.96 2.30
N GLN A 306 16.71 0.12 2.79
CA GLN A 306 17.87 0.06 3.69
C GLN A 306 17.60 0.60 5.09
N LYS A 307 16.45 1.23 5.35
CA LYS A 307 16.12 1.71 6.70
C LYS A 307 16.09 0.52 7.66
N VAL A 308 17.18 0.38 8.40
CA VAL A 308 17.29 -0.45 9.59
C VAL A 308 16.82 0.48 10.69
N ASP A 309 15.58 0.31 11.13
CA ASP A 309 15.25 0.87 12.43
C ASP A 309 16.16 0.18 13.47
N ILE A 310 16.48 0.88 14.55
CA ILE A 310 17.41 0.42 15.59
C ILE A 310 16.95 -0.92 16.22
N LEU A 311 15.69 -1.30 16.00
CA LEU A 311 15.06 -2.50 16.54
C LEU A 311 15.14 -3.67 15.55
N ASN A 312 16.22 -4.47 15.63
CA ASN A 312 16.40 -5.69 14.82
C ASN A 312 15.37 -6.81 15.16
N SER A 313 14.08 -6.57 14.89
CA SER A 313 12.96 -7.48 15.14
C SER A 313 12.63 -8.33 13.92
N ALA A 314 11.98 -9.47 14.14
CA ALA A 314 11.58 -10.33 13.02
C ALA A 314 10.50 -9.66 12.14
N GLU A 315 9.64 -8.84 12.75
CA GLU A 315 8.62 -8.05 12.05
C GLU A 315 9.25 -7.05 11.08
N GLU A 316 10.31 -6.35 11.50
CA GLU A 316 11.03 -5.41 10.63
C GLU A 316 11.73 -6.10 9.46
N GLU A 317 12.38 -7.24 9.70
CA GLU A 317 12.99 -8.02 8.61
C GLU A 317 11.92 -8.51 7.62
N ALA A 318 10.74 -8.89 8.10
CA ALA A 318 9.61 -9.25 7.25
C ALA A 318 9.06 -8.03 6.47
N LYS A 319 8.94 -6.85 7.09
CA LYS A 319 8.57 -5.59 6.40
C LYS A 319 9.61 -5.21 5.34
N LYS A 320 10.89 -5.33 5.65
CA LYS A 320 12.00 -5.10 4.71
C LYS A 320 11.96 -6.07 3.53
N PHE A 321 11.65 -7.34 3.79
CA PHE A 321 11.46 -8.34 2.75
C PHE A 321 10.29 -7.95 1.83
N LEU A 322 9.12 -7.58 2.38
CA LEU A 322 7.97 -7.12 1.60
C LEU A 322 8.28 -5.85 0.80
N SER A 323 9.00 -4.89 1.40
CA SER A 323 9.45 -3.64 0.76
C SER A 323 10.36 -3.89 -0.45
N ASN A 324 11.09 -5.01 -0.46
CA ASN A 324 11.99 -5.42 -1.54
C ASN A 324 11.41 -6.55 -2.42
N SER A 325 10.10 -6.79 -2.32
CA SER A 325 9.38 -7.82 -3.08
C SER A 325 8.70 -7.24 -4.32
N VAL A 326 8.17 -8.12 -5.17
CA VAL A 326 7.35 -7.74 -6.35
C VAL A 326 6.16 -6.82 -6.04
N LEU A 327 5.68 -6.81 -4.79
CA LEU A 327 4.56 -6.00 -4.37
C LEU A 327 4.86 -4.50 -4.45
N ASN A 328 6.07 -4.05 -4.08
CA ASN A 328 6.39 -2.62 -3.96
C ASN A 328 7.01 -1.99 -5.21
N ILE A 329 6.87 -2.63 -6.37
CA ILE A 329 7.38 -2.12 -7.66
C ILE A 329 6.46 -1.06 -8.26
N GLY A 330 5.13 -1.17 -8.05
CA GLY A 330 4.12 -0.28 -8.64
C GLY A 330 3.32 -0.90 -9.80
N ILE A 331 3.68 -2.09 -10.27
CA ILE A 331 2.94 -2.77 -11.36
C ILE A 331 1.70 -3.51 -10.83
N LEU A 332 1.86 -4.24 -9.73
CA LEU A 332 0.81 -5.09 -9.15
C LEU A 332 -0.23 -4.26 -8.38
N PRO A 333 -1.52 -4.66 -8.41
CA PRO A 333 -2.56 -4.00 -7.66
C PRO A 333 -2.27 -4.10 -6.16
N LEU A 334 -2.21 -2.93 -5.53
CA LEU A 334 -2.04 -2.80 -4.10
C LEU A 334 -2.98 -1.70 -3.66
N THR A 335 -4.18 -2.10 -3.22
CA THR A 335 -5.12 -1.14 -2.66
C THR A 335 -4.60 -0.66 -1.31
N ARG A 336 -3.92 0.49 -1.29
CA ARG A 336 -3.56 1.18 -0.05
C ARG A 336 -4.76 2.02 0.39
N GLU A 337 -5.23 1.79 1.61
CA GLU A 337 -6.21 2.69 2.23
C GLU A 337 -5.50 4.01 2.57
N ARG A 338 -5.90 5.11 1.92
CA ARG A 338 -5.39 6.45 2.24
C ARG A 338 -6.29 7.12 3.29
N MET A 339 -5.85 8.28 3.80
CA MET A 339 -6.59 9.08 4.79
C MET A 339 -8.08 9.22 4.40
N ASN A 340 -8.97 9.01 5.38
CA ASN A 340 -10.43 9.02 5.26
C ASN A 340 -11.08 7.79 4.59
N GLY A 341 -10.37 6.66 4.47
CA GLY A 341 -10.95 5.38 4.03
C GLY A 341 -11.24 5.29 2.53
N ILE A 342 -10.89 6.33 1.76
CA ILE A 342 -10.98 6.35 0.29
C ILE A 342 -9.75 5.62 -0.25
N LYS A 343 -10.02 4.67 -1.14
CA LYS A 343 -9.03 3.75 -1.71
C LYS A 343 -8.67 4.19 -3.11
N VAL A 344 -7.37 4.31 -3.38
CA VAL A 344 -6.85 4.62 -4.72
C VAL A 344 -5.73 3.66 -5.04
N ASP A 345 -5.78 3.08 -6.23
CA ASP A 345 -4.77 2.20 -6.79
C ASP A 345 -4.08 2.90 -7.97
N PHE A 346 -2.80 3.25 -7.77
CA PHE A 346 -1.95 3.86 -8.78
C PHE A 346 -1.12 2.82 -9.55
N SER A 347 -1.36 1.53 -9.32
CA SER A 347 -0.63 0.49 -10.01
C SER A 347 -1.06 0.34 -11.47
N VAL A 348 -0.17 -0.21 -12.27
CA VAL A 348 -0.43 -0.51 -13.69
C VAL A 348 -1.64 -1.45 -13.85
N LEU A 349 -1.80 -2.45 -12.99
CA LEU A 349 -2.83 -3.47 -13.13
C LEU A 349 -4.09 -3.21 -12.28
N GLY A 350 -4.09 -2.17 -11.44
CA GLY A 350 -5.22 -1.82 -10.58
C GLY A 350 -6.24 -0.85 -11.19
N GLN A 351 -5.90 -0.17 -12.30
CA GLN A 351 -6.79 0.82 -12.93
C GLN A 351 -7.80 0.19 -13.89
N VAL A 352 -8.85 -0.43 -13.37
CA VAL A 352 -9.95 -0.96 -14.21
C VAL A 352 -11.16 -0.02 -14.23
N GLU A 353 -11.30 0.87 -13.24
CA GLU A 353 -12.49 1.72 -13.03
C GLU A 353 -12.13 3.19 -12.71
N GLU A 354 -13.13 4.08 -12.79
CA GLU A 354 -13.01 5.50 -12.40
C GLU A 354 -12.69 5.63 -10.90
N GLN A 355 -11.66 6.39 -10.56
CA GLN A 355 -11.22 6.58 -9.16
C GLN A 355 -11.34 8.05 -8.73
N ILE A 356 -11.85 8.29 -7.52
CA ILE A 356 -11.88 9.63 -6.91
C ILE A 356 -10.67 9.75 -5.99
N LEU A 357 -9.81 10.74 -6.26
CA LEU A 357 -8.66 11.01 -5.40
C LEU A 357 -9.13 11.61 -4.05
N PRO A 358 -8.60 11.15 -2.90
CA PRO A 358 -8.94 11.65 -1.57
C PRO A 358 -8.33 13.02 -1.26
N ILE A 359 -7.94 13.75 -2.29
CA ILE A 359 -7.23 15.03 -2.20
C ILE A 359 -8.12 16.08 -2.83
N LYS A 360 -8.38 17.15 -2.07
CA LYS A 360 -8.99 18.37 -2.58
C LYS A 360 -7.91 19.20 -3.27
N VAL A 361 -8.03 19.36 -4.58
CA VAL A 361 -7.13 20.20 -5.36
C VAL A 361 -7.74 21.59 -5.55
N PRO A 362 -6.93 22.66 -5.48
CA PRO A 362 -7.39 24.01 -5.78
C PRO A 362 -7.73 24.13 -7.27
N TYR A 363 -8.84 24.78 -7.59
CA TYR A 363 -9.23 25.13 -8.95
C TYR A 363 -9.85 26.52 -8.98
N ILE A 364 -9.83 27.18 -10.13
CA ILE A 364 -10.34 28.54 -10.28
C ILE A 364 -11.81 28.48 -10.74
N VAL A 365 -12.70 29.19 -10.05
CA VAL A 365 -14.10 29.40 -10.48
C VAL A 365 -14.30 30.82 -10.98
N ASN A 366 -15.34 31.01 -11.80
CA ASN A 366 -15.67 32.29 -12.45
C ASN A 366 -14.50 32.85 -13.28
N VAL A 367 -13.80 31.95 -14.00
CA VAL A 367 -12.68 32.29 -14.89
C VAL A 367 -13.12 33.35 -15.89
N GLY A 368 -12.26 34.35 -16.14
CA GLY A 368 -12.55 35.47 -17.05
C GLY A 368 -13.51 36.53 -16.49
N THR A 369 -13.75 36.53 -15.17
CA THR A 369 -14.58 37.53 -14.50
C THR A 369 -13.88 38.15 -13.30
N SER A 370 -14.36 39.30 -12.84
CA SER A 370 -13.89 39.98 -11.63
C SER A 370 -14.25 39.25 -10.33
N ASP A 371 -15.13 38.24 -10.38
CA ASP A 371 -15.57 37.44 -9.22
C ASP A 371 -14.78 36.13 -9.10
N MET A 372 -13.62 36.10 -9.74
CA MET A 372 -12.71 34.96 -9.77
C MET A 372 -12.18 34.66 -8.38
N LYS A 373 -12.21 33.37 -8.02
CA LYS A 373 -11.71 32.89 -6.73
C LYS A 373 -11.20 31.46 -6.83
N ILE A 374 -10.39 31.09 -5.86
CA ILE A 374 -9.89 29.72 -5.69
C ILE A 374 -10.96 28.92 -4.92
N ALA A 375 -11.44 27.85 -5.52
CA ALA A 375 -12.28 26.83 -4.90
C ALA A 375 -11.52 25.51 -4.80
N TYR A 376 -12.10 24.51 -4.15
CA TYR A 376 -11.48 23.20 -3.94
C TYR A 376 -12.42 22.09 -4.39
N THR A 377 -11.92 21.16 -5.21
CA THR A 377 -12.70 19.99 -5.70
C THR A 377 -11.89 18.72 -5.53
N THR A 378 -12.56 17.57 -5.50
CA THR A 378 -11.90 16.27 -5.65
C THR A 378 -11.61 16.03 -7.14
N LYS A 379 -10.41 15.48 -7.42
CA LYS A 379 -10.01 15.10 -8.78
C LYS A 379 -10.47 13.68 -9.06
N LYS A 380 -11.04 13.45 -10.25
CA LYS A 380 -11.42 12.13 -10.77
C LYS A 380 -10.36 11.64 -11.75
N ILE A 381 -9.99 10.38 -11.67
CA ILE A 381 -9.21 9.65 -12.69
C ILE A 381 -10.23 8.87 -13.51
N ILE A 382 -10.42 9.27 -14.77
CA ILE A 382 -11.57 8.87 -15.60
C ILE A 382 -11.21 7.76 -16.60
N LYS A 383 -9.93 7.57 -16.96
CA LYS A 383 -9.52 6.60 -17.98
C LYS A 383 -8.32 5.74 -17.55
N PRO A 384 -8.40 4.41 -17.69
CA PRO A 384 -7.23 3.54 -17.64
C PRO A 384 -6.30 3.84 -18.83
N THR A 385 -5.10 4.36 -18.57
CA THR A 385 -4.07 4.56 -19.62
C THR A 385 -3.19 3.32 -19.84
N CYS A 386 -3.33 2.34 -18.96
CA CYS A 386 -2.46 1.16 -18.84
C CYS A 386 -3.18 -0.18 -19.12
N VAL A 387 -4.42 -0.12 -19.63
CA VAL A 387 -5.19 -1.29 -20.03
C VAL A 387 -5.22 -1.39 -21.55
N PRO A 388 -4.75 -2.51 -22.14
CA PRO A 388 -4.84 -2.71 -23.58
C PRO A 388 -6.29 -2.60 -24.08
N ASP A 389 -6.44 -1.90 -25.20
CA ASP A 389 -7.70 -1.74 -25.90
C ASP A 389 -7.61 -2.43 -27.27
N VAL A 390 -8.65 -3.17 -27.64
CA VAL A 390 -8.87 -3.72 -28.99
C VAL A 390 -10.20 -3.18 -29.50
N ASN A 391 -10.18 -2.33 -30.52
CA ASN A 391 -11.38 -1.75 -31.16
C ASN A 391 -12.36 -1.02 -30.19
N GLY A 392 -11.85 -0.36 -29.15
CA GLY A 392 -12.66 0.34 -28.15
C GLY A 392 -13.19 -0.56 -27.02
N GLN A 393 -12.82 -1.84 -27.02
CA GLN A 393 -13.07 -2.77 -25.94
C GLN A 393 -11.79 -2.98 -25.12
N TYR A 394 -11.78 -2.43 -23.91
CA TYR A 394 -10.76 -2.72 -22.91
C TYR A 394 -10.77 -4.20 -22.57
N LEU A 395 -9.61 -4.84 -22.67
CA LEU A 395 -9.46 -6.25 -22.33
C LEU A 395 -8.89 -6.37 -20.91
N PRO A 396 -9.71 -6.80 -19.93
CA PRO A 396 -9.29 -6.89 -18.55
C PRO A 396 -8.25 -7.99 -18.34
N LEU A 397 -7.58 -7.90 -17.18
CA LEU A 397 -6.52 -8.82 -16.74
C LEU A 397 -6.93 -10.30 -16.78
N ASP A 398 -8.22 -10.63 -16.67
CA ASP A 398 -8.75 -12.00 -16.69
C ASP A 398 -8.29 -12.81 -17.92
N VAL A 399 -8.03 -12.15 -19.05
CA VAL A 399 -7.52 -12.77 -20.27
C VAL A 399 -6.00 -12.98 -20.24
N GLY A 400 -5.28 -12.13 -19.51
CA GLY A 400 -3.82 -11.97 -19.62
C GLY A 400 -2.99 -12.46 -18.44
N TYR A 401 -3.59 -12.77 -17.29
CA TYR A 401 -2.84 -13.11 -16.08
C TYR A 401 -1.95 -14.34 -16.25
N SER A 402 -2.38 -15.32 -17.05
CA SER A 402 -1.61 -16.53 -17.34
C SER A 402 -0.31 -16.20 -18.06
N GLU A 403 -0.37 -15.32 -19.07
CA GLU A 403 0.79 -14.84 -19.81
C GLU A 403 1.72 -13.98 -18.96
N LEU A 404 1.17 -13.13 -18.07
CA LEU A 404 1.95 -12.36 -17.10
C LEU A 404 2.74 -13.29 -16.18
N LEU A 405 2.06 -14.27 -15.55
CA LEU A 405 2.72 -15.25 -14.68
C LEU A 405 3.78 -16.03 -15.44
N LYS A 406 3.47 -16.47 -16.66
CA LYS A 406 4.41 -17.18 -17.53
C LYS A 406 5.64 -16.31 -17.81
N GLY A 407 5.45 -15.03 -18.13
CA GLY A 407 6.54 -14.07 -18.39
C GLY A 407 7.48 -13.94 -17.20
N PHE A 408 6.92 -13.74 -16.01
CA PHE A 408 7.70 -13.66 -14.78
C PHE A 408 8.44 -14.96 -14.47
N ARG A 409 7.75 -16.11 -14.57
CA ARG A 409 8.31 -17.43 -14.24
C ARG A 409 9.47 -17.80 -15.15
N ASP A 410 9.27 -17.68 -16.46
CA ASP A 410 10.29 -18.06 -17.43
C ASP A 410 11.51 -17.16 -17.31
N SER A 411 11.33 -15.85 -17.07
CA SER A 411 12.45 -14.93 -16.79
C SER A 411 13.21 -15.30 -15.52
N TYR A 412 12.50 -15.66 -14.44
CA TYR A 412 13.13 -16.10 -13.21
C TYR A 412 13.98 -17.35 -13.41
N HIS A 413 13.44 -18.38 -14.09
CA HIS A 413 14.14 -19.62 -14.38
C HIS A 413 15.37 -19.39 -15.25
N LEU A 414 15.26 -18.55 -16.30
CA LEU A 414 16.38 -18.19 -17.16
C LEU A 414 17.57 -17.63 -16.38
N PHE A 415 17.32 -16.79 -15.38
CA PHE A 415 18.36 -16.20 -14.54
C PHE A 415 18.90 -17.16 -13.47
N MET A 416 18.11 -18.12 -12.99
CA MET A 416 18.60 -19.18 -12.11
C MET A 416 19.59 -20.12 -12.81
N GLU A 417 19.38 -20.38 -14.09
CA GLU A 417 20.16 -21.37 -14.86
C GLU A 417 21.43 -20.78 -15.49
N ASN A 418 21.51 -19.45 -15.69
CA ASN A 418 22.54 -18.85 -16.52
C ASN A 418 23.39 -17.77 -15.81
N ASN A 419 24.56 -18.19 -15.33
CA ASN A 419 25.54 -17.29 -14.70
C ASN A 419 26.21 -16.27 -15.65
N ALA A 420 26.08 -16.42 -16.96
CA ALA A 420 26.63 -15.44 -17.91
C ALA A 420 25.76 -14.17 -18.00
N ILE A 421 24.45 -14.28 -17.74
CA ILE A 421 23.54 -13.13 -17.70
C ILE A 421 23.92 -12.21 -16.55
N TRP A 422 24.23 -12.79 -15.37
CA TRP A 422 24.71 -12.02 -14.22
C TRP A 422 25.95 -11.21 -14.53
N ARG A 423 26.94 -11.86 -15.16
CA ARG A 423 28.19 -11.20 -15.54
C ARG A 423 27.92 -10.01 -16.45
N ARG A 424 27.04 -10.16 -17.45
CA ARG A 424 26.68 -9.06 -18.35
C ARG A 424 26.00 -7.90 -17.62
N VAL A 425 25.07 -8.18 -16.70
CA VAL A 425 24.43 -7.14 -15.88
C VAL A 425 25.46 -6.39 -15.03
N PHE A 426 26.40 -7.10 -14.41
CA PHE A 426 27.48 -6.47 -13.63
C PHE A 426 28.50 -5.72 -14.49
N GLU A 427 28.83 -6.24 -15.66
CA GLU A 427 29.72 -5.56 -16.63
C GLU A 427 29.15 -4.21 -17.06
N GLU A 428 27.85 -4.14 -17.33
CA GLU A 428 27.17 -2.88 -17.68
C GLU A 428 27.05 -1.92 -16.48
N LEU A 429 27.01 -2.45 -15.25
CA LEU A 429 26.95 -1.70 -13.99
C LEU A 429 28.31 -1.27 -13.42
N ASN A 430 29.44 -1.68 -14.01
CA ASN A 430 30.78 -1.31 -13.54
C ASN A 430 31.08 0.20 -13.65
N ASN A 431 30.21 0.96 -14.33
CA ASN A 431 30.26 2.42 -14.34
C ASN A 431 29.63 2.99 -13.06
N GLU A 432 30.06 4.17 -12.61
CA GLU A 432 29.41 4.89 -11.50
C GLU A 432 28.00 5.34 -11.92
N VAL A 433 27.02 4.45 -11.79
CA VAL A 433 25.62 4.69 -12.15
C VAL A 433 24.93 5.52 -11.08
N LYS A 434 24.21 6.57 -11.49
CA LYS A 434 23.36 7.37 -10.60
C LYS A 434 21.92 6.90 -10.67
N SER A 435 21.28 6.73 -9.51
CA SER A 435 19.88 6.35 -9.43
C SER A 435 19.13 7.27 -8.48
N ARG A 436 17.94 7.73 -8.88
CA ARG A 436 17.11 8.61 -8.06
C ARG A 436 16.67 7.85 -6.80
N TYR A 437 16.67 8.56 -5.68
CA TYR A 437 16.21 8.04 -4.39
C TYR A 437 15.07 8.92 -3.87
N LEU A 438 13.86 8.36 -3.82
CA LEU A 438 12.69 9.06 -3.29
C LEU A 438 12.64 9.01 -1.76
N ILE A 439 12.82 10.17 -1.14
CA ILE A 439 12.67 10.33 0.32
C ILE A 439 11.20 10.44 0.71
N ASN A 440 10.42 11.12 -0.12
CA ASN A 440 8.96 11.23 -0.04
C ASN A 440 8.35 11.15 -1.43
N ASP A 441 7.06 10.82 -1.48
CA ASP A 441 6.28 10.87 -2.70
C ASP A 441 6.24 12.30 -3.26
N THR A 442 6.47 12.45 -4.56
CA THR A 442 6.64 13.77 -5.19
C THR A 442 5.41 14.67 -5.08
N TYR A 443 4.20 14.08 -5.01
CA TYR A 443 2.97 14.86 -4.79
C TYR A 443 2.97 15.62 -3.46
N ILE A 444 3.71 15.16 -2.44
CA ILE A 444 3.82 15.85 -1.15
C ILE A 444 4.57 17.16 -1.37
N TYR A 445 5.71 17.13 -2.06
CA TYR A 445 6.48 18.32 -2.40
C TYR A 445 5.69 19.25 -3.32
N SER A 446 5.04 18.73 -4.35
CA SER A 446 4.21 19.52 -5.26
C SER A 446 3.05 20.22 -4.53
N SER A 447 2.38 19.51 -3.62
CA SER A 447 1.31 20.11 -2.79
C SER A 447 1.85 21.17 -1.83
N LEU A 448 3.01 20.93 -1.21
CA LEU A 448 3.66 21.87 -0.31
C LEU A 448 4.10 23.14 -1.05
N LEU A 449 4.73 22.98 -2.22
CA LEU A 449 5.18 24.07 -3.07
C LEU A 449 4.01 24.93 -3.54
N ASN A 450 2.95 24.30 -4.06
CA ASN A 450 1.70 24.99 -4.44
C ASN A 450 1.04 25.70 -3.24
N SER A 451 1.17 25.17 -2.03
CA SER A 451 0.68 25.82 -0.81
C SER A 451 1.55 27.01 -0.40
N SER A 452 2.87 26.92 -0.63
CA SER A 452 3.82 28.01 -0.40
C SER A 452 3.57 29.24 -1.29
N TYR A 453 2.83 29.07 -2.39
CA TYR A 453 2.39 30.16 -3.28
C TYR A 453 1.18 30.95 -2.77
N HIS A 454 0.81 30.78 -1.49
CA HIS A 454 -0.22 31.59 -0.87
C HIS A 454 0.23 33.05 -0.77
N PRO A 455 -0.63 34.05 -1.08
CA PRO A 455 -0.22 35.46 -1.10
C PRO A 455 0.42 35.97 0.20
N LYS A 456 -0.02 35.46 1.36
CA LYS A 456 0.60 35.79 2.66
C LYS A 456 2.10 35.41 2.72
N LEU A 457 2.44 34.23 2.20
CA LEU A 457 3.82 33.72 2.19
C LEU A 457 4.66 34.34 1.06
N MET A 458 4.03 35.11 0.17
CA MET A 458 4.71 35.84 -0.91
C MET A 458 5.17 37.24 -0.49
N VAL A 459 4.88 37.65 0.76
CA VAL A 459 5.28 38.94 1.33
C VAL A 459 6.60 38.83 2.09
N ASP A 460 6.75 37.83 2.94
CA ASP A 460 7.92 37.66 3.83
C ASP A 460 8.58 36.30 3.60
N GLU A 461 9.88 36.32 3.29
CA GLU A 461 10.69 35.11 3.07
C GLU A 461 10.74 34.25 4.33
N LYS A 462 10.85 34.87 5.51
CA LYS A 462 10.92 34.16 6.79
C LYS A 462 9.63 33.38 7.07
N GLU A 463 8.46 33.99 6.85
CA GLU A 463 7.18 33.29 7.01
C GLU A 463 7.04 32.11 6.06
N ARG A 464 7.53 32.24 4.82
CA ARG A 464 7.53 31.15 3.83
C ARG A 464 8.44 30.00 4.26
N THR A 465 9.66 30.30 4.69
CA THR A 465 10.60 29.30 5.22
C THR A 465 10.02 28.59 6.43
N GLU A 466 9.52 29.32 7.42
CA GLU A 466 8.91 28.73 8.62
C GLU A 466 7.71 27.82 8.29
N PHE A 467 6.90 28.18 7.28
CA PHE A 467 5.82 27.33 6.80
C PHE A 467 6.35 26.00 6.23
N LEU A 468 7.33 26.07 5.32
CA LEU A 468 7.94 24.89 4.70
C LEU A 468 8.57 23.98 5.76
N GLU A 469 9.31 24.57 6.69
CA GLU A 469 9.93 23.89 7.82
C GLU A 469 8.92 23.14 8.68
N ARG A 470 7.90 23.83 9.19
CA ARG A 470 6.91 23.20 10.10
C ARG A 470 6.19 22.02 9.46
N VAL A 471 5.91 22.08 8.16
CA VAL A 471 5.21 21.00 7.45
C VAL A 471 6.14 19.81 7.18
N LEU A 472 7.41 20.05 6.86
CA LEU A 472 8.40 18.99 6.65
C LEU A 472 8.85 18.33 7.97
N ILE A 473 8.96 19.10 9.07
CA ILE A 473 9.53 18.64 10.36
C ILE A 473 8.63 17.64 11.10
N LYS A 474 7.33 17.54 10.78
CA LYS A 474 6.39 16.68 11.52
C LYS A 474 6.79 15.19 11.40
N ASN A 475 7.65 14.75 12.32
CA ASN A 475 8.19 13.40 12.59
C ASN A 475 9.24 12.81 11.61
N ARG A 476 10.07 13.61 10.90
CA ARG A 476 10.82 13.06 9.75
C ARG A 476 12.35 13.08 9.76
N TYR A 477 13.02 14.02 10.42
CA TYR A 477 14.46 14.18 10.25
C TYR A 477 15.22 13.98 11.55
N GLN A 478 16.10 12.96 11.55
CA GLN A 478 17.24 12.87 12.45
C GLN A 478 18.50 13.54 11.86
N ASN A 479 18.44 14.01 10.59
CA ASN A 479 19.58 14.54 9.84
C ASN A 479 19.29 15.96 9.30
N ASP A 480 20.02 16.96 9.82
CA ASP A 480 19.84 18.37 9.47
C ASP A 480 20.27 18.70 8.04
N SER A 481 21.32 18.06 7.51
CA SER A 481 21.81 18.32 6.16
C SER A 481 20.73 18.01 5.11
N LEU A 482 20.06 16.87 5.27
CA LEU A 482 18.97 16.48 4.37
C LEU A 482 17.81 17.50 4.40
N ARG A 483 17.42 17.91 5.61
CA ARG A 483 16.38 18.92 5.80
C ARG A 483 16.71 20.22 5.08
N ILE A 484 17.95 20.71 5.21
CA ILE A 484 18.41 21.95 4.55
C ILE A 484 18.30 21.83 3.03
N MET A 485 18.69 20.68 2.46
CA MET A 485 18.64 20.44 1.01
C MET A 485 17.20 20.44 0.48
N GLU A 486 16.25 19.85 1.21
CA GLU A 486 14.83 19.84 0.83
C GLU A 486 14.20 21.23 0.88
N ILE A 487 14.45 21.98 1.96
CA ILE A 487 13.91 23.34 2.15
C ILE A 487 14.46 24.26 1.07
N SER A 488 15.79 24.23 0.84
CA SER A 488 16.44 25.07 -0.18
C SER A 488 15.85 24.86 -1.57
N SER A 489 15.57 23.62 -1.96
CA SER A 489 14.92 23.31 -3.24
C SER A 489 13.53 23.95 -3.34
N LEU A 490 12.70 23.80 -2.30
CA LEU A 490 11.33 24.34 -2.28
C LEU A 490 11.29 25.87 -2.24
N GLU A 491 12.23 26.49 -1.52
CA GLU A 491 12.43 27.95 -1.51
C GLU A 491 12.74 28.46 -2.93
N ASN A 492 13.52 27.69 -3.69
CA ASN A 492 13.86 27.98 -5.08
C ASN A 492 12.75 27.66 -6.09
N CYS A 493 11.57 27.25 -5.62
CA CYS A 493 10.45 26.80 -6.45
C CYS A 493 10.70 25.49 -7.21
N GLU A 494 11.48 24.60 -6.62
CA GLU A 494 11.91 23.34 -7.20
C GLU A 494 11.50 22.16 -6.32
N ILE A 495 11.25 21.03 -6.95
CA ILE A 495 11.00 19.77 -6.25
C ILE A 495 12.35 19.15 -5.89
N PRO A 496 12.58 18.81 -4.61
CA PRO A 496 13.82 18.15 -4.19
C PRO A 496 14.10 16.87 -5.00
N TYR A 497 15.34 16.72 -5.43
CA TYR A 497 15.80 15.54 -6.16
C TYR A 497 17.07 15.00 -5.51
N PHE A 498 17.01 13.73 -5.11
CA PHE A 498 18.13 13.04 -4.52
C PHE A 498 18.50 11.81 -5.32
N TYR A 499 19.79 11.44 -5.31
CA TYR A 499 20.28 10.24 -5.95
C TYR A 499 21.36 9.55 -5.12
N CYS A 500 21.50 8.24 -5.34
CA CYS A 500 22.62 7.43 -4.88
C CYS A 500 23.54 7.07 -6.05
N ILE A 501 24.81 6.80 -5.74
CA ILE A 501 25.79 6.28 -6.71
C ILE A 501 26.03 4.81 -6.40
N SER A 502 26.09 3.97 -7.44
CA SER A 502 26.13 2.50 -7.35
C SER A 502 27.14 1.93 -6.35
N TYR A 503 28.31 2.55 -6.19
CA TYR A 503 29.40 2.13 -5.30
C TYR A 503 29.59 3.01 -4.04
N LYS A 504 28.65 3.91 -3.73
CA LYS A 504 28.75 4.80 -2.56
C LYS A 504 27.61 4.57 -1.56
N LYS A 505 27.89 4.90 -0.29
CA LYS A 505 26.94 4.83 0.83
C LYS A 505 26.30 6.19 1.15
N SER A 506 26.61 7.21 0.36
CA SER A 506 26.11 8.56 0.54
C SER A 506 24.89 8.86 -0.33
N LEU A 507 24.10 9.83 0.12
CA LEU A 507 23.00 10.41 -0.63
C LEU A 507 23.43 11.78 -1.17
N PHE A 508 23.07 12.10 -2.41
CA PHE A 508 23.44 13.36 -3.06
C PHE A 508 22.20 14.12 -3.54
N ASP A 509 22.25 15.45 -3.58
CA ASP A 509 21.34 16.25 -4.42
C ASP A 509 21.95 16.55 -5.80
N LEU A 510 21.20 17.23 -6.67
CA LEU A 510 21.67 17.64 -7.99
C LEU A 510 22.76 18.73 -7.98
N ASN A 511 23.04 19.38 -6.84
CA ASN A 511 24.20 20.27 -6.68
C ASN A 511 25.49 19.51 -6.38
N GLY A 512 25.39 18.21 -6.05
CA GLY A 512 26.50 17.43 -5.54
C GLY A 512 26.73 17.59 -4.05
N ASN A 513 25.81 18.22 -3.30
CA ASN A 513 25.85 18.21 -1.84
C ASN A 513 25.67 16.78 -1.35
N GLU A 514 26.44 16.38 -0.34
CA GLU A 514 26.52 15.00 0.12
C GLU A 514 26.02 14.85 1.56
N VAL A 515 25.12 13.90 1.79
CA VAL A 515 24.81 13.34 3.10
C VAL A 515 25.58 12.03 3.24
N LYS A 516 26.71 12.10 3.94
CA LYS A 516 27.64 10.97 4.14
C LYS A 516 27.00 9.86 4.97
N ASP A 517 27.35 8.62 4.63
CA ASP A 517 26.96 7.40 5.36
C ASP A 517 25.44 7.30 5.62
N TYR A 518 24.64 7.86 4.70
CA TYR A 518 23.18 7.79 4.77
C TYR A 518 22.67 6.34 4.62
N PHE A 519 23.41 5.50 3.89
CA PHE A 519 23.09 4.11 3.63
C PHE A 519 24.07 3.15 4.33
N SER A 520 23.57 2.02 4.84
CA SER A 520 24.44 0.97 5.41
C SER A 520 25.22 0.19 4.35
N TYR A 521 24.64 0.05 3.15
CA TYR A 521 25.21 -0.68 2.02
C TYR A 521 25.13 0.16 0.74
N THR A 522 26.08 -0.09 -0.16
CA THR A 522 26.05 0.47 -1.52
C THR A 522 24.94 -0.23 -2.34
N PRO A 523 24.35 0.45 -3.34
CA PRO A 523 23.39 -0.17 -4.24
C PRO A 523 23.89 -1.48 -4.89
N ILE A 524 25.17 -1.55 -5.25
CA ILE A 524 25.76 -2.75 -5.87
C ILE A 524 25.91 -3.93 -4.88
N GLU A 525 26.20 -3.67 -3.60
CA GLU A 525 26.20 -4.71 -2.56
C GLU A 525 24.80 -5.30 -2.39
N LEU A 526 23.76 -4.44 -2.40
CA LEU A 526 22.37 -4.86 -2.25
C LEU A 526 21.87 -5.65 -3.46
N LEU A 527 22.21 -5.22 -4.68
CA LEU A 527 21.98 -6.01 -5.88
C LEU A 527 22.67 -7.37 -5.74
N THR A 528 23.94 -7.41 -5.36
CA THR A 528 24.66 -8.67 -5.14
C THR A 528 23.96 -9.59 -4.14
N PHE A 529 23.48 -9.04 -3.02
CA PHE A 529 22.69 -9.81 -2.05
C PHE A 529 21.37 -10.30 -2.62
N LYS A 530 20.68 -9.47 -3.42
CA LYS A 530 19.43 -9.83 -4.09
C LYS A 530 19.64 -11.01 -5.04
N LEU A 531 20.68 -10.94 -5.87
CA LEU A 531 20.98 -11.98 -6.85
C LEU A 531 21.40 -13.30 -6.18
N LYS A 532 22.20 -13.24 -5.11
CA LYS A 532 22.56 -14.43 -4.31
C LYS A 532 21.37 -15.10 -3.62
N LYS A 533 20.27 -14.39 -3.40
CA LYS A 533 19.04 -14.92 -2.78
C LYS A 533 18.11 -15.63 -3.78
N LEU A 534 18.33 -15.46 -5.08
CA LEU A 534 17.50 -16.11 -6.10
C LEU A 534 17.62 -17.62 -5.98
N SER A 535 16.50 -18.22 -5.64
CA SER A 535 16.38 -19.65 -5.36
C SER A 535 14.98 -20.11 -5.71
N VAL A 536 14.76 -21.43 -5.70
CA VAL A 536 13.41 -22.01 -5.82
C VAL A 536 12.49 -21.48 -4.70
N TYR A 537 13.04 -21.22 -3.51
CA TYR A 537 12.29 -20.69 -2.39
C TYR A 537 11.84 -19.24 -2.63
N ASP A 538 12.76 -18.35 -3.03
CA ASP A 538 12.41 -16.96 -3.35
C ASP A 538 11.44 -16.88 -4.54
N PHE A 539 11.66 -17.69 -5.58
CA PHE A 539 10.74 -17.82 -6.72
C PHE A 539 9.31 -18.10 -6.27
N ARG A 540 9.15 -19.10 -5.39
CA ARG A 540 7.84 -19.48 -4.84
C ARG A 540 7.19 -18.32 -4.09
N ILE A 541 7.95 -17.59 -3.27
CA ILE A 541 7.41 -16.44 -2.53
C ILE A 541 6.97 -15.33 -3.48
N GLN A 542 7.81 -14.92 -4.43
CA GLN A 542 7.47 -13.83 -5.34
C GLN A 542 6.29 -14.20 -6.25
N ASN A 543 6.28 -15.42 -6.80
CA ASN A 543 5.13 -15.91 -7.58
C ASN A 543 3.84 -15.88 -6.75
N ASN A 544 3.91 -16.27 -5.47
CA ASN A 544 2.75 -16.24 -4.56
C ASN A 544 2.29 -14.81 -4.24
N PHE A 545 3.20 -13.84 -4.19
CA PHE A 545 2.86 -12.44 -4.03
C PHE A 545 2.15 -11.89 -5.26
N ILE A 546 2.59 -12.27 -6.47
CA ILE A 546 1.92 -11.91 -7.72
C ILE A 546 0.50 -12.48 -7.73
N THR A 547 0.33 -13.80 -7.53
CA THR A 547 -1.00 -14.41 -7.59
C THR A 547 -1.95 -13.86 -6.52
N ALA A 548 -1.44 -13.55 -5.33
CA ALA A 548 -2.20 -12.92 -4.26
C ALA A 548 -2.64 -11.50 -4.59
N ALA A 549 -1.74 -10.68 -5.14
CA ALA A 549 -2.06 -9.31 -5.56
C ALA A 549 -3.16 -9.32 -6.63
N LEU A 550 -3.05 -10.20 -7.63
CA LEU A 550 -4.02 -10.32 -8.72
C LEU A 550 -5.35 -10.99 -8.31
N GLY A 551 -5.53 -11.38 -7.04
CA GLY A 551 -6.77 -12.03 -6.57
C GLY A 551 -7.02 -13.44 -7.11
N LEU A 552 -6.05 -14.03 -7.82
CA LEU A 552 -6.19 -15.31 -8.53
C LEU A 552 -6.31 -16.51 -7.60
N ASN A 553 -5.97 -16.36 -6.32
CA ASN A 553 -6.04 -17.46 -5.35
C ASN A 553 -7.48 -17.87 -5.00
N ASN A 554 -8.49 -17.14 -5.50
CA ASN A 554 -9.90 -17.54 -5.42
C ASN A 554 -10.37 -18.33 -6.66
N LEU A 555 -9.57 -18.41 -7.73
CA LEU A 555 -9.95 -19.05 -9.00
C LEU A 555 -9.60 -20.55 -9.04
N THR A 556 -8.73 -21.04 -8.17
CA THR A 556 -8.46 -22.48 -7.98
C THR A 556 -9.45 -23.11 -6.98
N LEU A 557 -10.73 -22.77 -7.08
CA LEU A 557 -11.78 -23.56 -6.45
C LEU A 557 -11.92 -24.86 -7.23
N TYR A 558 -11.29 -25.91 -6.72
CA TYR A 558 -11.53 -27.28 -7.14
C TYR A 558 -12.95 -27.64 -6.71
N THR A 559 -13.97 -27.21 -7.45
CA THR A 559 -15.38 -27.46 -7.11
C THR A 559 -15.72 -28.95 -7.18
N LYS A 560 -15.34 -29.69 -6.15
CA LYS A 560 -16.05 -30.89 -5.72
C LYS A 560 -16.65 -30.55 -4.37
N ASN A 561 -17.77 -29.84 -4.40
CA ASN A 561 -18.62 -29.58 -3.24
C ASN A 561 -18.76 -30.85 -2.37
N VAL A 562 -18.04 -30.92 -1.25
CA VAL A 562 -18.13 -32.06 -0.34
C VAL A 562 -19.33 -31.82 0.56
N THR A 563 -20.25 -32.78 0.60
CA THR A 563 -21.35 -32.75 1.57
C THR A 563 -20.92 -33.49 2.84
N TYR A 564 -21.46 -33.10 4.00
CA TYR A 564 -21.16 -33.77 5.26
C TYR A 564 -21.40 -35.29 5.20
N ASN A 565 -22.47 -35.73 4.55
CA ASN A 565 -22.79 -37.15 4.40
C ASN A 565 -21.68 -37.93 3.65
N MET A 566 -20.93 -37.29 2.75
CA MET A 566 -19.80 -37.91 2.05
C MET A 566 -18.57 -38.13 2.93
N LEU A 567 -18.46 -37.46 4.09
CA LEU A 567 -17.39 -37.65 5.07
C LEU A 567 -17.66 -38.86 5.98
N ARG A 568 -18.89 -39.37 6.03
CA ARG A 568 -19.36 -40.30 7.07
C ARG A 568 -18.95 -41.78 6.90
N ASN A 569 -18.33 -42.18 5.78
CA ASN A 569 -18.21 -43.61 5.41
C ASN A 569 -16.80 -44.13 5.06
N SER A 570 -15.73 -43.62 5.69
CA SER A 570 -14.35 -44.04 5.36
C SER A 570 -13.53 -44.43 6.59
N ARG A 571 -13.01 -45.67 6.64
CA ARG A 571 -12.11 -46.16 7.71
C ARG A 571 -10.72 -45.51 7.60
N VAL A 572 -10.13 -45.14 8.75
CA VAL A 572 -8.86 -44.38 8.84
C VAL A 572 -7.64 -45.27 9.04
N HIS A 573 -6.51 -44.92 8.39
CA HIS A 573 -5.17 -45.38 8.76
C HIS A 573 -4.37 -44.26 9.44
N TYR A 574 -3.96 -44.48 10.71
CA TYR A 574 -3.21 -43.51 11.53
C TYR A 574 -1.89 -43.02 10.91
N LYS A 575 -1.25 -43.82 10.05
CA LYS A 575 0.01 -43.47 9.37
C LYS A 575 -0.10 -42.19 8.53
N ASN A 576 -1.23 -41.99 7.86
CA ASN A 576 -1.43 -40.85 6.96
C ASN A 576 -1.61 -39.51 7.70
N ILE A 577 -2.14 -39.53 8.94
CA ILE A 577 -2.31 -38.31 9.75
C ILE A 577 -0.94 -37.76 10.17
N ASN A 578 -0.05 -38.63 10.65
CA ASN A 578 1.29 -38.25 11.08
C ASN A 578 2.09 -37.63 9.94
N GLU A 579 2.13 -38.29 8.78
CA GLU A 579 2.82 -37.78 7.58
C GLU A 579 2.28 -36.39 7.16
N THR A 580 0.96 -36.20 7.22
CA THR A 580 0.32 -34.92 6.91
C THR A 580 0.68 -33.84 7.92
N LEU A 581 0.65 -34.14 9.21
CA LEU A 581 1.06 -33.23 10.29
C LEU A 581 2.53 -32.80 10.12
N TYR A 582 3.43 -33.73 9.82
CA TYR A 582 4.84 -33.40 9.57
C TYR A 582 5.01 -32.51 8.36
N LYS A 583 4.27 -32.78 7.28
CA LYS A 583 4.30 -31.93 6.09
C LYS A 583 3.83 -30.51 6.42
N ILE A 584 2.76 -30.35 7.18
CA ILE A 584 2.27 -29.03 7.64
C ILE A 584 3.33 -28.34 8.51
N ALA A 585 3.87 -29.02 9.52
CA ALA A 585 4.87 -28.44 10.42
C ALA A 585 6.15 -28.02 9.67
N LYS A 586 6.59 -28.84 8.72
CA LYS A 586 7.72 -28.54 7.84
C LYS A 586 7.45 -27.29 7.00
N ILE A 587 6.30 -27.21 6.32
CA ILE A 587 5.92 -26.04 5.51
C ILE A 587 5.90 -24.76 6.36
N ILE A 588 5.30 -24.79 7.55
CA ILE A 588 5.24 -23.62 8.45
C ILE A 588 6.65 -23.22 8.88
N THR A 589 7.50 -24.19 9.25
CA THR A 589 8.87 -23.93 9.72
C THR A 589 9.76 -23.37 8.62
N GLU A 590 9.66 -23.90 7.39
CA GLU A 590 10.42 -23.42 6.23
C GLU A 590 10.03 -22.00 5.81
N ARG A 591 8.81 -21.55 6.13
CA ARG A 591 8.32 -20.20 5.81
C ARG A 591 8.49 -19.18 6.95
N ALA A 592 9.16 -19.56 8.03
CA ALA A 592 9.47 -18.66 9.13
C ALA A 592 10.48 -17.59 8.70
N VAL A 593 10.22 -16.35 9.09
CA VAL A 593 11.13 -15.21 8.92
C VAL A 593 11.77 -14.91 10.27
N PHE A 594 13.10 -14.95 10.30
CA PHE A 594 13.89 -14.67 11.51
C PHE A 594 14.56 -13.32 11.38
N ASN A 595 14.76 -12.63 12.51
CA ASN A 595 15.66 -11.49 12.56
C ASN A 595 17.13 -11.94 12.40
N ALA A 596 18.06 -10.98 12.27
CA ALA A 596 19.46 -11.30 11.98
C ALA A 596 20.13 -12.15 13.09
N SER A 597 19.78 -11.92 14.36
CA SER A 597 20.26 -12.69 15.52
C SER A 597 19.56 -14.05 15.68
N ARG A 598 18.49 -14.30 14.92
CA ARG A 598 17.65 -15.51 14.98
C ARG A 598 17.06 -15.81 16.35
N ASP A 599 16.85 -14.78 17.17
CA ASP A 599 16.20 -14.84 18.48
C ASP A 599 14.76 -14.34 18.46
N GLU A 600 14.25 -13.93 17.30
CA GLU A 600 12.83 -13.68 17.03
C GLU A 600 12.37 -14.36 15.74
N VAL A 601 11.06 -14.60 15.65
CA VAL A 601 10.43 -15.19 14.48
C VAL A 601 9.07 -14.55 14.17
N THR A 602 8.74 -14.49 12.88
CA THR A 602 7.41 -14.12 12.37
C THR A 602 7.09 -14.90 11.09
N TRP A 603 5.87 -14.76 10.58
CA TRP A 603 5.40 -15.36 9.32
C TRP A 603 4.62 -14.35 8.50
N PHE A 604 4.59 -14.52 7.19
CA PHE A 604 3.67 -13.76 6.34
C PHE A 604 2.25 -14.30 6.45
N ILE A 605 1.31 -13.42 6.75
CA ILE A 605 -0.11 -13.70 6.89
C ILE A 605 -0.88 -12.88 5.87
N LYS A 606 -2.02 -13.43 5.45
CA LYS A 606 -2.95 -12.76 4.54
C LYS A 606 -4.10 -12.24 5.36
N LYS A 607 -4.18 -10.91 5.51
CA LYS A 607 -5.33 -10.28 6.14
C LYS A 607 -6.35 -9.89 5.07
N PRO A 608 -7.63 -10.24 5.25
CA PRO A 608 -8.68 -9.67 4.44
C PRO A 608 -8.77 -8.17 4.75
N SER A 609 -8.44 -7.33 3.77
CA SER A 609 -8.88 -5.93 3.74
C SER A 609 -10.22 -5.87 3.00
N LYS A 610 -11.01 -4.81 3.24
CA LYS A 610 -12.35 -4.61 2.63
C LYS A 610 -12.36 -4.71 1.08
N THR A 611 -11.21 -4.66 0.40
CA THR A 611 -11.11 -4.73 -1.08
C THR A 611 -9.89 -5.49 -1.62
N SER A 612 -8.93 -5.89 -0.79
CA SER A 612 -7.72 -6.61 -1.24
C SER A 612 -7.19 -7.56 -0.16
N LYS A 613 -6.42 -8.57 -0.53
CA LYS A 613 -5.65 -9.38 0.41
C LYS A 613 -4.32 -8.67 0.65
N VAL A 614 -4.09 -8.15 1.86
CA VAL A 614 -2.80 -7.55 2.22
C VAL A 614 -1.92 -8.65 2.83
N ILE A 615 -0.68 -8.74 2.35
CA ILE A 615 0.34 -9.61 2.93
C ILE A 615 1.15 -8.79 3.91
N GLU A 616 1.19 -9.22 5.16
CA GLU A 616 1.91 -8.55 6.24
C GLU A 616 2.52 -9.58 7.20
N PRO A 617 3.51 -9.19 8.03
CA PRO A 617 3.97 -10.03 9.12
C PRO A 617 2.81 -10.36 10.08
N CYS A 618 2.89 -11.52 10.73
CA CYS A 618 1.88 -11.94 11.69
C CYS A 618 1.85 -11.02 12.90
N ASP A 619 0.67 -10.79 13.47
CA ASP A 619 0.55 -10.12 14.77
C ASP A 619 0.95 -11.07 15.92
N LEU A 620 0.67 -10.67 17.16
CA LEU A 620 1.01 -11.47 18.34
C LEU A 620 -0.12 -12.41 18.80
N TYR A 621 -1.35 -12.16 18.35
CA TYR A 621 -2.55 -12.76 18.93
C TYR A 621 -2.85 -14.15 18.34
N ILE A 622 -3.74 -14.92 18.98
CA ILE A 622 -4.01 -16.30 18.55
C ILE A 622 -4.54 -16.36 17.11
N TYR A 623 -5.43 -15.44 16.71
CA TYR A 623 -6.17 -15.55 15.46
C TYR A 623 -5.26 -15.73 14.23
N ASN A 624 -4.22 -14.90 14.13
CA ASN A 624 -3.32 -14.84 12.98
C ASN A 624 -1.84 -14.75 13.35
N GLY A 625 -1.53 -14.76 14.64
CA GLY A 625 -0.25 -14.31 15.17
C GLY A 625 0.53 -15.36 15.95
N LEU A 626 1.59 -14.86 16.57
CA LEU A 626 2.61 -15.65 17.27
C LEU A 626 2.04 -16.61 18.32
N ALA A 627 1.02 -16.19 19.08
CA ALA A 627 0.37 -17.05 20.07
C ALA A 627 -0.32 -18.28 19.46
N GLY A 628 -0.88 -18.16 18.26
CA GLY A 628 -1.47 -19.30 17.54
C GLY A 628 -0.42 -20.31 17.09
N PHE A 629 0.72 -19.82 16.60
CA PHE A 629 1.88 -20.68 16.30
C PHE A 629 2.44 -21.36 17.55
N ALA A 630 2.47 -20.65 18.69
CA ALA A 630 2.87 -21.23 19.97
C ALA A 630 1.98 -22.43 20.32
N ILE A 631 0.64 -22.26 20.26
CA ILE A 631 -0.31 -23.34 20.54
C ILE A 631 -0.04 -24.53 19.62
N PHE A 632 0.12 -24.32 18.31
CA PHE A 632 0.40 -25.40 17.36
C PHE A 632 1.71 -26.15 17.67
N TYR A 633 2.84 -25.44 17.78
CA TYR A 633 4.15 -26.07 17.99
C TYR A 633 4.24 -26.78 19.33
N TYR A 634 3.73 -26.18 20.42
CA TYR A 634 3.72 -26.84 21.72
C TYR A 634 2.81 -28.06 21.73
N SER A 635 1.63 -27.99 21.10
CA SER A 635 0.73 -29.14 20.98
C SER A 635 1.38 -30.28 20.19
N LEU A 636 2.10 -29.96 19.12
CA LEU A 636 2.84 -30.94 18.32
C LEU A 636 3.99 -31.57 19.12
N THR A 637 4.85 -30.76 19.73
CA THR A 637 6.04 -31.21 20.47
C THR A 637 5.69 -32.06 21.69
N TYR A 638 4.63 -31.70 22.42
CA TYR A 638 4.21 -32.39 23.64
C TYR A 638 3.08 -33.41 23.42
N SER A 639 2.67 -33.64 22.16
CA SER A 639 1.75 -34.73 21.82
C SER A 639 2.39 -36.11 22.05
N GLN A 640 1.59 -37.17 21.88
CA GLN A 640 2.06 -38.56 21.88
C GLN A 640 3.17 -38.83 20.84
N LEU A 641 3.29 -37.99 19.81
CA LEU A 641 4.33 -38.09 18.78
C LEU A 641 5.72 -37.63 19.26
N LYS A 642 5.80 -36.91 20.38
CA LYS A 642 7.02 -36.41 21.06
C LYS A 642 8.11 -35.93 20.10
N LYS A 643 7.86 -34.79 19.43
CA LYS A 643 8.73 -34.26 18.37
C LYS A 643 9.70 -33.21 18.90
N ASP A 644 10.86 -33.71 19.32
CA ASP A 644 11.94 -32.90 19.88
C ASP A 644 12.55 -31.89 18.88
N GLU A 645 12.41 -32.14 17.58
CA GLU A 645 12.92 -31.26 16.52
C GLU A 645 12.36 -29.83 16.58
N TYR A 646 11.13 -29.64 17.10
CA TYR A 646 10.48 -28.32 17.21
C TYR A 646 10.64 -27.67 18.59
N LYS A 647 11.39 -28.27 19.54
CA LYS A 647 11.63 -27.69 20.87
C LYS A 647 12.31 -26.32 20.79
N ASN A 648 13.25 -26.15 19.86
CA ASN A 648 13.94 -24.88 19.66
C ASN A 648 12.97 -23.78 19.20
N MET A 649 12.04 -24.10 18.30
CA MET A 649 11.00 -23.16 17.86
C MET A 649 10.06 -22.79 19.03
N CYS A 650 9.66 -23.77 19.84
CA CYS A 650 8.86 -23.53 21.05
C CYS A 650 9.55 -22.54 22.01
N GLU A 651 10.84 -22.77 22.29
CA GLU A 651 11.62 -21.92 23.20
C GLU A 651 11.84 -20.51 22.64
N LEU A 652 12.04 -20.38 21.33
CA LEU A 652 12.13 -19.10 20.63
C LEU A 652 10.83 -18.28 20.79
N ILE A 653 9.70 -18.87 20.41
CA ILE A 653 8.37 -18.23 20.51
C ILE A 653 8.06 -17.85 21.96
N LYS A 654 8.39 -18.73 22.93
CA LYS A 654 8.19 -18.46 24.36
C LYS A 654 8.94 -17.20 24.80
N LYS A 655 10.23 -17.07 24.46
CA LYS A 655 11.04 -15.90 24.84
C LYS A 655 10.44 -14.61 24.29
N GLN A 656 10.00 -14.61 23.04
CA GLN A 656 9.39 -13.46 22.39
C GLN A 656 8.05 -13.08 23.04
N LEU A 657 7.18 -14.05 23.34
CA LEU A 657 5.92 -13.79 24.06
C LEU A 657 6.16 -13.27 25.50
N PHE A 658 7.14 -13.81 26.21
CA PHE A 658 7.47 -13.36 27.57
C PHE A 658 7.98 -11.92 27.56
N ARG A 659 8.89 -11.58 26.63
CA ARG A 659 9.38 -10.22 26.45
C ARG A 659 8.24 -9.24 26.12
N TYR A 660 7.33 -9.63 25.21
CA TYR A 660 6.15 -8.83 24.90
C TYR A 660 5.30 -8.55 26.14
N THR A 661 5.09 -9.54 27.00
CA THR A 661 4.35 -9.33 28.26
C THR A 661 5.04 -8.32 29.17
N GLU A 662 6.37 -8.30 29.23
CA GLU A 662 7.12 -7.29 29.99
C GLU A 662 6.95 -5.88 29.44
N GLU A 663 6.92 -5.73 28.12
CA GLU A 663 6.74 -4.45 27.42
C GLU A 663 5.30 -3.94 27.57
N PHE A 664 4.31 -4.78 27.29
CA PHE A 664 2.88 -4.47 27.38
C PHE A 664 2.48 -3.89 28.74
N ILE A 665 3.01 -4.47 29.83
CA ILE A 665 2.65 -4.05 31.19
C ILE A 665 3.27 -2.70 31.57
N ARG A 666 4.37 -2.31 30.93
CA ARG A 666 5.00 -1.00 31.16
C ARG A 666 4.25 0.12 30.45
N GLU A 667 3.80 -0.14 29.23
CA GLU A 667 3.22 0.90 28.36
C GLU A 667 1.69 0.98 28.45
N LEU A 668 1.02 -0.15 28.71
CA LEU A 668 -0.45 -0.28 28.70
C LEU A 668 -1.11 0.46 27.52
N PRO A 669 -0.71 0.15 26.28
CA PRO A 669 -1.31 0.77 25.10
C PRO A 669 -2.81 0.51 25.05
N HIS A 670 -3.57 1.44 24.47
CA HIS A 670 -5.01 1.26 24.25
C HIS A 670 -5.23 0.23 23.14
N ASN A 671 -5.17 -1.06 23.51
CA ASN A 671 -5.31 -2.21 22.63
C ASN A 671 -6.66 -2.93 22.82
N ARG A 672 -6.99 -3.83 21.89
CA ARG A 672 -8.16 -4.71 21.95
C ARG A 672 -7.97 -5.78 23.04
N THR A 673 -9.06 -6.24 23.63
CA THR A 673 -8.97 -7.16 24.78
C THR A 673 -9.36 -8.60 24.51
N GLY A 674 -9.96 -8.93 23.37
CA GLY A 674 -10.57 -10.26 23.13
C GLY A 674 -9.65 -11.48 23.19
N ILE A 675 -10.28 -12.66 23.28
CA ILE A 675 -9.61 -13.97 23.51
C ILE A 675 -8.89 -14.51 22.28
N MET A 676 -9.23 -14.03 21.08
CA MET A 676 -8.60 -14.47 19.83
C MET A 676 -7.75 -13.37 19.19
N ASN A 677 -8.22 -12.12 19.29
CA ASN A 677 -7.62 -10.95 18.66
C ASN A 677 -7.59 -9.76 19.63
N GLY A 678 -6.73 -9.88 20.65
CA GLY A 678 -6.54 -8.92 21.72
C GLY A 678 -5.66 -9.47 22.83
N GLU A 679 -5.38 -8.67 23.85
CA GLU A 679 -4.41 -9.03 24.91
C GLU A 679 -4.84 -10.24 25.75
N ALA A 680 -6.15 -10.51 25.91
CA ALA A 680 -6.58 -11.74 26.59
C ALA A 680 -6.22 -13.01 25.79
N SER A 681 -5.98 -12.91 24.48
CA SER A 681 -5.48 -14.04 23.68
C SER A 681 -4.10 -14.52 24.13
N ILE A 682 -3.24 -13.63 24.61
CA ILE A 682 -1.91 -13.99 25.13
C ILE A 682 -2.05 -14.74 26.44
N VAL A 683 -2.94 -14.27 27.33
CA VAL A 683 -3.27 -14.97 28.57
C VAL A 683 -3.86 -16.36 28.27
N TYR A 684 -4.79 -16.46 27.33
CA TYR A 684 -5.39 -17.73 26.94
C TYR A 684 -4.36 -18.71 26.36
N CYS A 685 -3.45 -18.21 25.52
CA CYS A 685 -2.31 -18.98 25.03
C CYS A 685 -1.49 -19.56 26.19
N TYR A 686 -1.11 -18.75 27.17
CA TYR A 686 -0.38 -19.24 28.34
C TYR A 686 -1.15 -20.28 29.16
N GLN A 687 -2.47 -20.15 29.28
CA GLN A 687 -3.31 -21.16 29.95
C GLN A 687 -3.25 -22.51 29.21
N ILE A 688 -3.37 -22.50 27.87
CA ILE A 688 -3.23 -23.69 27.03
C ILE A 688 -1.82 -24.28 27.16
N LEU A 689 -0.78 -23.45 27.05
CA LEU A 689 0.61 -23.91 27.18
C LEU A 689 0.88 -24.52 28.56
N PHE A 690 0.30 -23.97 29.63
CA PHE A 690 0.35 -24.59 30.95
C PHE A 690 -0.37 -25.94 30.98
N LYS A 691 -1.56 -26.06 30.39
CA LYS A 691 -2.26 -27.35 30.35
C LYS A 691 -1.42 -28.42 29.66
N ILE A 692 -0.85 -28.09 28.51
CA ILE A 692 -0.06 -29.01 27.67
C ILE A 692 1.24 -29.40 28.38
N THR A 693 1.96 -28.42 28.94
CA THR A 693 3.33 -28.64 29.42
C THR A 693 3.46 -28.87 30.92
N LYS A 694 2.43 -28.50 31.71
CA LYS A 694 2.42 -28.39 33.18
C LYS A 694 3.50 -27.46 33.77
N LYS A 695 4.15 -26.60 32.96
CA LYS A 695 5.20 -25.70 33.42
C LYS A 695 4.63 -24.43 34.05
N VAL A 696 4.92 -24.20 35.34
CA VAL A 696 4.36 -23.11 36.17
C VAL A 696 4.64 -21.71 35.60
N GLN A 697 5.79 -21.51 34.95
CA GLN A 697 6.17 -20.22 34.33
C GLN A 697 5.07 -19.62 33.43
N PHE A 698 4.30 -20.45 32.72
CA PHE A 698 3.23 -19.95 31.84
C PHE A 698 2.10 -19.32 32.66
N ILE A 699 1.77 -19.89 33.82
CA ILE A 699 0.75 -19.31 34.70
C ILE A 699 1.26 -18.04 35.39
N GLU A 700 2.54 -17.94 35.69
CA GLU A 700 3.14 -16.71 36.23
C GLU A 700 3.01 -15.57 35.22
N PHE A 701 3.39 -15.82 33.96
CA PHE A 701 3.23 -14.84 32.88
C PHE A 701 1.76 -14.56 32.55
N ALA A 702 0.87 -15.56 32.62
CA ALA A 702 -0.58 -15.35 32.51
C ALA A 702 -1.11 -14.40 33.59
N LYS A 703 -0.74 -14.61 34.86
CA LYS A 703 -1.11 -13.71 35.96
C LYS A 703 -0.59 -12.29 35.73
N LYS A 704 0.65 -12.18 35.26
CA LYS A 704 1.30 -10.90 34.97
C LYS A 704 0.57 -10.14 33.86
N HIS A 705 0.39 -10.77 32.71
CA HIS A 705 -0.29 -10.19 31.55
C HIS A 705 -1.75 -9.84 31.85
N MET A 706 -2.46 -10.69 32.61
CA MET A 706 -3.85 -10.45 33.02
C MET A 706 -4.01 -9.17 33.85
N ASN A 707 -3.00 -8.75 34.64
CA ASN A 707 -3.06 -7.48 35.36
C ASN A 707 -3.13 -6.27 34.43
N GLY A 708 -2.46 -6.32 33.27
CA GLY A 708 -2.56 -5.29 32.24
C GLY A 708 -3.91 -5.34 31.53
N VAL A 709 -4.37 -6.54 31.15
CA VAL A 709 -5.68 -6.75 30.53
C VAL A 709 -6.82 -6.17 31.37
N LEU A 710 -6.81 -6.39 32.70
CA LEU A 710 -7.83 -5.84 33.61
C LEU A 710 -7.85 -4.30 33.65
N GLN A 711 -6.73 -3.64 33.37
CA GLN A 711 -6.66 -2.17 33.32
C GLN A 711 -7.27 -1.64 32.03
N ILE A 712 -6.91 -2.24 30.88
CA ILE A 712 -7.40 -1.80 29.57
C ILE A 712 -8.86 -2.20 29.30
N ALA A 713 -9.34 -3.32 29.85
CA ALA A 713 -10.71 -3.84 29.67
C ALA A 713 -11.80 -2.87 30.15
N LYS A 714 -11.46 -1.98 31.10
CA LYS A 714 -12.36 -0.93 31.59
C LYS A 714 -12.71 0.10 30.52
N TYR A 715 -11.78 0.34 29.60
CA TYR A 715 -11.91 1.34 28.53
C TYR A 715 -12.32 0.71 27.18
N ASP A 716 -12.24 -0.62 27.04
CA ASP A 716 -12.66 -1.29 25.82
C ASP A 716 -14.18 -1.18 25.61
N MET A 717 -14.55 -0.66 24.44
CA MET A 717 -15.94 -0.48 24.04
C MET A 717 -16.49 -1.69 23.29
N GLN A 718 -15.63 -2.61 22.83
CA GLN A 718 -16.05 -3.85 22.19
C GLN A 718 -16.44 -4.90 23.24
N ASN A 719 -17.56 -5.58 23.00
CA ASN A 719 -18.09 -6.60 23.91
C ASN A 719 -18.22 -7.98 23.24
N ASP A 720 -17.66 -8.17 22.05
CA ASP A 720 -17.68 -9.47 21.38
C ASP A 720 -16.62 -10.44 21.92
N TRP A 721 -16.73 -11.69 21.51
CA TRP A 721 -15.82 -12.77 21.94
C TRP A 721 -14.42 -12.62 21.33
N LEU A 722 -14.36 -12.32 20.04
CA LEU A 722 -13.12 -12.35 19.26
C LEU A 722 -12.12 -11.27 19.71
N ALA A 723 -12.60 -10.04 19.83
CA ALA A 723 -11.80 -8.82 20.00
C ALA A 723 -12.19 -7.99 21.23
N GLY A 724 -13.28 -8.33 21.93
CA GLY A 724 -13.78 -7.56 23.08
C GLY A 724 -13.89 -8.31 24.42
N ASN A 725 -14.58 -7.67 25.36
CA ASN A 725 -14.63 -8.09 26.77
C ASN A 725 -15.34 -9.43 27.03
N ALA A 726 -16.18 -9.95 26.13
CA ALA A 726 -16.74 -11.28 26.31
C ALA A 726 -15.65 -12.37 26.28
N GLY A 727 -14.61 -12.19 25.46
CA GLY A 727 -13.43 -13.06 25.48
C GLY A 727 -12.66 -12.98 26.80
N VAL A 728 -12.57 -11.79 27.40
CA VAL A 728 -11.88 -11.57 28.69
C VAL A 728 -12.56 -12.35 29.82
N ILE A 729 -13.89 -12.36 29.87
CA ILE A 729 -14.67 -13.11 30.87
C ILE A 729 -14.28 -14.58 30.87
N VAL A 730 -14.10 -15.18 29.69
CA VAL A 730 -13.76 -16.60 29.57
C VAL A 730 -12.37 -16.90 30.10
N VAL A 731 -11.41 -16.04 29.77
CA VAL A 731 -10.05 -16.14 30.28
C VAL A 731 -10.02 -15.98 31.79
N LEU A 732 -10.85 -15.10 32.37
CA LEU A 732 -10.96 -14.92 33.81
C LEU A 732 -11.55 -16.15 34.51
N VAL A 733 -12.59 -16.78 33.94
CA VAL A 733 -13.13 -18.04 34.46
C VAL A 733 -12.05 -19.12 34.46
N ASN A 734 -11.28 -19.23 33.36
CA ASN A 734 -10.15 -20.15 33.26
C ASN A 734 -9.05 -19.82 34.31
N MET A 735 -8.73 -18.55 34.53
CA MET A 735 -7.77 -18.13 35.57
C MET A 735 -8.24 -18.52 36.97
N TYR A 736 -9.52 -18.32 37.28
CA TYR A 736 -10.09 -18.78 38.56
C TYR A 736 -10.04 -20.30 38.68
N ALA A 737 -10.38 -21.04 37.62
CA ALA A 737 -10.33 -22.50 37.63
C ALA A 737 -8.92 -23.02 37.95
N ILE A 738 -7.87 -22.38 37.41
CA ILE A 738 -6.47 -22.74 37.63
C ILE A 738 -5.95 -22.28 38.99
N THR A 739 -6.21 -21.03 39.40
CA THR A 739 -5.52 -20.43 40.56
C THR A 739 -6.37 -20.30 41.81
N LYS A 740 -7.69 -20.51 41.71
CA LYS A 740 -8.68 -20.32 42.79
C LYS A 740 -8.63 -18.94 43.46
N ASN A 741 -8.21 -17.90 42.71
CA ASN A 741 -8.10 -16.54 43.24
C ASN A 741 -9.38 -15.75 42.97
N GLU A 742 -10.09 -15.37 44.03
CA GLU A 742 -11.39 -14.69 43.97
C GLU A 742 -11.35 -13.33 43.28
N ARG A 743 -10.18 -12.69 43.14
CA ARG A 743 -10.04 -11.43 42.39
C ARG A 743 -10.59 -11.52 40.96
N TYR A 744 -10.51 -12.72 40.36
CA TYR A 744 -11.01 -12.95 39.01
C TYR A 744 -12.54 -13.02 38.96
N ILE A 745 -13.20 -13.50 40.02
CA ILE A 745 -14.66 -13.48 40.14
C ILE A 745 -15.14 -12.02 40.22
N ASN A 746 -14.50 -11.19 41.03
CA ASN A 746 -14.83 -9.78 41.16
C ASN A 746 -14.69 -9.04 39.82
N ALA A 747 -13.61 -9.33 39.07
CA ALA A 747 -13.43 -8.78 37.72
C ALA A 747 -14.51 -9.24 36.73
N ILE A 748 -14.94 -10.52 36.80
CA ILE A 748 -16.04 -11.04 35.97
C ILE A 748 -17.34 -10.27 36.28
N GLN A 749 -17.62 -9.98 37.56
CA GLN A 749 -18.77 -9.17 37.97
C GLN A 749 -18.74 -7.77 37.37
N GLU A 750 -17.62 -7.05 37.49
CA GLU A 750 -17.48 -5.72 36.91
C GLU A 750 -17.70 -5.72 35.38
N LEU A 751 -17.13 -6.70 34.67
CA LEU A 751 -17.29 -6.81 33.22
C LEU A 751 -18.73 -7.13 32.83
N ILE A 752 -19.40 -8.06 33.53
CA ILE A 752 -20.80 -8.40 33.25
C ILE A 752 -21.72 -7.20 33.52
N TYR A 753 -21.51 -6.47 34.62
CA TYR A 753 -22.29 -5.25 34.90
C TYR A 753 -22.12 -4.20 33.81
N ASN A 754 -20.89 -4.02 33.31
CA ASN A 754 -20.63 -3.13 32.19
C ASN A 754 -21.28 -3.62 30.89
N MET A 755 -21.26 -4.93 30.62
CA MET A 755 -21.95 -5.51 29.46
C MET A 755 -23.46 -5.31 29.54
N VAL A 756 -24.08 -5.47 30.71
CA VAL A 756 -25.51 -5.17 30.89
C VAL A 756 -25.81 -3.71 30.55
N ARG A 757 -25.00 -2.76 31.03
CA ARG A 757 -25.15 -1.33 30.72
C ARG A 757 -24.99 -1.00 29.23
N LYS A 758 -24.10 -1.71 28.53
CA LYS A 758 -23.82 -1.52 27.10
C LYS A 758 -24.76 -2.30 26.18
N GLY A 759 -25.57 -3.21 26.72
CA GLY A 759 -26.48 -4.03 25.94
C GLY A 759 -27.62 -3.21 25.34
N ILE A 760 -28.00 -3.55 24.11
CA ILE A 760 -29.06 -2.85 23.37
C ILE A 760 -30.27 -3.76 23.31
N HIS A 761 -31.40 -3.30 23.86
CA HIS A 761 -32.66 -4.00 23.80
C HIS A 761 -33.34 -3.80 22.45
N LEU A 762 -33.50 -4.88 21.69
CA LEU A 762 -34.09 -4.88 20.35
C LEU A 762 -34.91 -6.15 20.16
N CYS A 763 -36.05 -6.02 19.48
CA CYS A 763 -36.90 -7.16 19.07
C CYS A 763 -37.24 -8.14 20.21
N GLY A 764 -37.47 -7.62 21.42
CA GLY A 764 -37.81 -8.41 22.61
C GLY A 764 -36.62 -9.13 23.29
N GLY A 765 -35.40 -8.94 22.81
CA GLY A 765 -34.17 -9.47 23.42
C GLY A 765 -33.10 -8.41 23.61
N ILE A 766 -31.86 -8.83 23.83
CA ILE A 766 -30.70 -7.96 24.01
C ILE A 766 -29.53 -8.37 23.10
N GLY A 767 -28.76 -7.41 22.60
CA GLY A 767 -27.52 -7.67 21.86
C GLY A 767 -26.48 -6.58 22.02
N TRP A 768 -25.24 -6.86 21.59
CA TRP A 768 -24.11 -5.93 21.73
C TRP A 768 -23.54 -5.53 20.36
N LYS A 769 -23.28 -4.23 20.19
CA LYS A 769 -22.60 -3.73 18.99
C LYS A 769 -21.11 -4.05 19.06
N SER A 770 -20.60 -4.63 17.98
CA SER A 770 -19.18 -4.89 17.74
C SER A 770 -18.61 -4.01 16.62
N VAL A 771 -19.47 -3.54 15.71
CA VAL A 771 -19.09 -2.69 14.58
C VAL A 771 -19.94 -1.42 14.58
N GLU A 772 -19.30 -0.28 14.41
CA GLU A 772 -19.97 1.01 14.32
C GLU A 772 -20.93 1.03 13.11
N ASN A 773 -22.10 1.65 13.28
CA ASN A 773 -23.17 1.72 12.28
C ASN A 773 -23.83 0.39 11.87
N LEU A 774 -23.53 -0.73 12.52
CA LEU A 774 -24.25 -2.00 12.35
C LEU A 774 -25.13 -2.33 13.57
N PRO A 775 -26.23 -3.09 13.38
CA PRO A 775 -26.95 -3.69 14.50
C PRO A 775 -26.10 -4.77 15.19
N PRO A 776 -26.42 -5.17 16.44
CA PRO A 776 -25.79 -6.33 17.07
C PRO A 776 -25.82 -7.57 16.17
N LEU A 777 -24.66 -8.19 15.95
CA LEU A 777 -24.53 -9.31 15.02
C LEU A 777 -24.92 -10.65 15.67
N THR A 778 -25.13 -11.68 14.84
CA THR A 778 -25.28 -13.08 15.29
C THR A 778 -23.98 -13.87 15.12
N GLY A 779 -23.85 -15.03 15.75
CA GLY A 779 -22.67 -15.89 15.62
C GLY A 779 -21.57 -15.59 16.64
N VAL A 780 -20.48 -16.36 16.63
CA VAL A 780 -19.53 -16.38 17.75
C VAL A 780 -18.53 -15.24 17.71
N ALA A 781 -17.96 -14.92 16.55
CA ALA A 781 -16.80 -14.02 16.50
C ALA A 781 -17.16 -12.60 16.96
N HIS A 782 -18.07 -11.94 16.24
CA HIS A 782 -18.47 -10.55 16.51
C HIS A 782 -19.93 -10.42 16.97
N GLY A 783 -20.60 -11.55 17.27
CA GLY A 783 -22.03 -11.59 17.50
C GLY A 783 -22.44 -12.13 18.87
N ASN A 784 -23.76 -12.23 19.04
CA ASN A 784 -24.39 -12.62 20.30
C ASN A 784 -24.04 -14.03 20.77
N SER A 785 -23.88 -15.03 19.89
CA SER A 785 -23.50 -16.39 20.32
C SER A 785 -22.20 -16.42 21.10
N GLY A 786 -21.24 -15.54 20.77
CA GLY A 786 -19.98 -15.42 21.51
C GLY A 786 -20.20 -14.85 22.90
N VAL A 787 -21.02 -13.81 23.02
CA VAL A 787 -21.42 -13.26 24.32
C VAL A 787 -22.14 -14.30 25.16
N ILE A 788 -23.12 -14.99 24.57
CA ILE A 788 -23.87 -16.07 25.22
C ILE A 788 -22.91 -17.12 25.76
N MET A 789 -21.94 -17.57 24.95
CA MET A 789 -20.95 -18.56 25.37
C MET A 789 -20.09 -18.08 26.55
N ALA A 790 -19.71 -16.80 26.57
CA ALA A 790 -18.96 -16.21 27.69
C ALA A 790 -19.78 -16.14 28.97
N LEU A 791 -21.05 -15.70 28.88
CA LEU A 791 -21.97 -15.63 30.01
C LEU A 791 -22.30 -17.03 30.54
N THR A 792 -22.50 -18.01 29.66
CA THR A 792 -22.70 -19.41 30.03
C THR A 792 -21.51 -19.94 30.81
N LYS A 793 -20.29 -19.67 30.36
CA LYS A 793 -19.09 -20.07 31.10
C LYS A 793 -18.96 -19.35 32.45
N ALA A 794 -19.37 -18.08 32.53
CA ALA A 794 -19.40 -17.34 33.79
C ALA A 794 -20.39 -17.93 34.81
N LEU A 795 -21.49 -18.57 34.40
CA LEU A 795 -22.46 -19.21 35.32
C LEU A 795 -21.83 -20.26 36.24
N GLU A 796 -20.70 -20.85 35.86
CA GLU A 796 -19.98 -21.82 36.69
C GLU A 796 -19.46 -21.19 38.01
N VAL A 797 -19.15 -19.89 37.98
CA VAL A 797 -18.49 -19.17 39.09
C VAL A 797 -19.28 -17.94 39.58
N PHE A 798 -20.26 -17.47 38.81
CA PHE A 798 -20.98 -16.23 39.10
C PHE A 798 -21.94 -16.39 40.29
N PRO A 799 -21.91 -15.49 41.29
CA PRO A 799 -22.80 -15.58 42.45
C PRO A 799 -24.29 -15.40 42.10
N GLU A 800 -24.63 -14.41 41.27
CA GLU A 800 -26.03 -14.07 40.92
C GLU A 800 -26.53 -14.85 39.69
N LYS A 801 -26.62 -16.16 39.81
CA LYS A 801 -26.95 -17.05 38.68
C LYS A 801 -28.26 -16.69 37.98
N ASN A 802 -29.31 -16.35 38.72
CA ASN A 802 -30.63 -16.05 38.16
C ASN A 802 -30.62 -14.81 37.23
N SER A 803 -29.92 -13.74 37.63
CA SER A 803 -29.75 -12.53 36.83
C SER A 803 -29.02 -12.84 35.52
N LEU A 804 -27.97 -13.68 35.60
CA LEU A 804 -27.17 -14.07 34.45
C LEU A 804 -27.91 -15.03 33.51
N ILE A 805 -28.71 -15.96 34.05
CA ILE A 805 -29.60 -16.85 33.28
C ILE A 805 -30.62 -16.01 32.50
N LYS A 806 -31.23 -14.99 33.13
CA LYS A 806 -32.15 -14.07 32.46
C LYS A 806 -31.46 -13.33 31.31
N LEU A 807 -30.26 -12.80 31.53
CA LEU A 807 -29.49 -12.12 30.49
C LEU A 807 -29.18 -13.03 29.29
N ILE A 808 -28.79 -14.28 29.54
CA ILE A 808 -28.57 -15.29 28.51
C ILE A 808 -29.86 -15.55 27.73
N LYS A 809 -31.00 -15.71 28.43
CA LYS A 809 -32.30 -15.92 27.81
C LYS A 809 -32.69 -14.76 26.89
N ASP A 810 -32.52 -13.52 27.34
CA ASP A 810 -32.82 -12.33 26.54
C ASP A 810 -31.91 -12.23 25.30
N ALA A 811 -30.64 -12.65 25.42
CA ALA A 811 -29.70 -12.69 24.31
C ALA A 811 -30.06 -13.78 23.27
N LEU A 812 -30.55 -14.93 23.74
CA LEU A 812 -31.09 -16.00 22.89
C LEU A 812 -32.32 -15.53 22.12
N VAL A 813 -33.22 -14.76 22.76
CA VAL A 813 -34.41 -14.20 22.09
C VAL A 813 -34.02 -13.31 20.92
N TYR A 814 -33.07 -12.39 21.12
CA TYR A 814 -32.58 -11.53 20.04
C TYR A 814 -31.92 -12.33 18.90
N GLU A 815 -31.08 -13.30 19.23
CA GLU A 815 -30.40 -14.08 18.19
C GLU A 815 -31.43 -14.91 17.40
N ASN A 816 -32.45 -15.47 18.05
CA ASN A 816 -33.51 -16.24 17.38
C ASN A 816 -34.49 -15.39 16.58
N TYR A 817 -34.67 -14.11 16.92
CA TYR A 817 -35.36 -13.17 16.04
C TYR A 817 -34.68 -13.05 14.67
N ASN A 818 -33.35 -13.20 14.63
CA ASN A 818 -32.56 -13.16 13.39
C ASN A 818 -32.47 -14.52 12.67
N TYR A 819 -33.19 -15.55 13.13
CA TYR A 819 -33.27 -16.82 12.42
C TYR A 819 -34.15 -16.71 11.16
N ASN A 820 -33.60 -17.09 10.01
CA ASN A 820 -34.31 -17.10 8.75
C ASN A 820 -34.72 -18.52 8.35
N LYS A 821 -36.03 -18.80 8.40
CA LYS A 821 -36.62 -20.09 8.00
C LYS A 821 -36.34 -20.47 6.54
N LYS A 822 -36.16 -19.50 5.63
CA LYS A 822 -35.87 -19.79 4.21
C LYS A 822 -34.50 -20.47 4.04
N PHE A 823 -33.51 -20.03 4.82
CA PHE A 823 -32.15 -20.54 4.75
C PHE A 823 -31.86 -21.62 5.81
N ASN A 824 -32.81 -21.82 6.74
CA ASN A 824 -32.62 -22.59 7.98
C ASN A 824 -31.38 -22.14 8.76
N ASN A 825 -31.10 -20.83 8.79
CA ASN A 825 -29.86 -20.27 9.33
C ASN A 825 -30.06 -18.88 9.94
N TRP A 826 -29.09 -18.41 10.74
CA TRP A 826 -29.08 -17.06 11.32
C TRP A 826 -28.50 -16.05 10.33
N ARG A 827 -29.13 -14.87 10.24
CA ARG A 827 -28.78 -13.82 9.26
C ARG A 827 -27.40 -13.21 9.55
N ASP A 828 -26.54 -13.14 8.54
CA ASP A 828 -25.37 -12.25 8.58
C ASP A 828 -25.82 -10.79 8.33
N LEU A 829 -25.86 -9.99 9.40
CA LEU A 829 -26.36 -8.61 9.36
C LEU A 829 -25.34 -7.59 8.79
N ARG A 830 -24.23 -8.06 8.21
CA ARG A 830 -23.21 -7.20 7.59
C ARG A 830 -23.45 -6.92 6.11
N THR A 831 -24.29 -7.69 5.43
CA THR A 831 -24.55 -7.54 3.98
C THR A 831 -25.93 -6.92 3.73
N ASN A 832 -25.95 -5.74 3.07
CA ASN A 832 -27.17 -5.10 2.58
C ASN A 832 -27.51 -5.47 1.12
N THR A 833 -26.73 -6.34 0.48
CA THR A 833 -26.85 -6.67 -0.95
C THR A 833 -27.49 -8.04 -1.18
N VAL A 834 -28.39 -8.08 -2.18
CA VAL A 834 -29.25 -9.21 -2.56
C VAL A 834 -28.47 -10.42 -3.11
N ASN A 835 -27.17 -10.28 -3.40
CA ASN A 835 -26.37 -11.30 -4.11
C ASN A 835 -25.51 -12.23 -3.22
N ASP A 836 -25.37 -11.95 -1.93
CA ASP A 836 -24.75 -12.87 -0.96
C ASP A 836 -25.79 -13.15 0.12
N ASN A 837 -26.57 -14.23 -0.03
CA ASN A 837 -27.81 -14.52 0.73
C ASN A 837 -27.63 -14.70 2.26
N GLY A 838 -26.49 -14.32 2.84
CA GLY A 838 -26.23 -14.33 4.27
C GLY A 838 -26.18 -15.74 4.87
N ASP A 839 -26.04 -16.77 4.03
CA ASP A 839 -26.16 -18.19 4.41
C ASP A 839 -24.81 -18.84 4.76
N ARG A 840 -24.05 -18.20 5.64
CA ARG A 840 -22.74 -18.72 6.10
C ARG A 840 -22.92 -19.79 7.16
N ILE A 841 -22.05 -20.81 7.17
CA ILE A 841 -22.13 -21.94 8.11
C ILE A 841 -20.91 -22.07 9.03
N GLY A 842 -20.02 -21.08 9.05
CA GLY A 842 -18.74 -21.16 9.79
C GLY A 842 -18.87 -20.96 11.30
N TRP A 843 -17.75 -21.14 12.01
CA TRP A 843 -17.64 -20.82 13.44
C TRP A 843 -17.83 -19.33 13.69
N CYS A 844 -17.21 -18.48 12.87
CA CYS A 844 -17.25 -17.04 13.09
C CYS A 844 -18.66 -16.45 12.92
N ASN A 845 -19.38 -16.88 11.88
CA ASN A 845 -20.73 -16.45 11.54
C ASN A 845 -21.46 -17.62 10.87
N GLY A 846 -22.61 -18.00 11.44
CA GLY A 846 -23.44 -19.07 10.90
C GLY A 846 -23.81 -20.16 11.89
N ALA A 847 -24.46 -21.19 11.35
CA ALA A 847 -24.99 -22.32 12.10
C ALA A 847 -23.95 -23.03 12.99
N ALA A 848 -22.70 -23.23 12.55
CA ALA A 848 -21.71 -23.94 13.36
C ALA A 848 -21.33 -23.18 14.63
N GLY A 849 -21.10 -21.87 14.55
CA GLY A 849 -20.85 -21.06 15.74
C GLY A 849 -22.03 -21.07 16.73
N VAL A 850 -23.26 -20.94 16.20
CA VAL A 850 -24.47 -21.00 17.03
C VAL A 850 -24.60 -22.37 17.70
N LEU A 851 -24.38 -23.46 16.95
CA LEU A 851 -24.39 -24.82 17.48
C LEU A 851 -23.45 -24.95 18.69
N LEU A 852 -22.19 -24.53 18.54
CA LEU A 852 -21.19 -24.60 19.61
C LEU A 852 -21.64 -23.83 20.86
N SER A 853 -22.16 -22.61 20.68
CA SER A 853 -22.69 -21.77 21.76
C SER A 853 -23.84 -22.46 22.52
N ARG A 854 -24.75 -23.14 21.82
CA ARG A 854 -25.88 -23.83 22.45
C ARG A 854 -25.49 -25.14 23.13
N LEU A 855 -24.52 -25.87 22.61
CA LEU A 855 -24.00 -27.07 23.28
C LEU A 855 -23.40 -26.71 24.65
N GLU A 856 -22.70 -25.58 24.76
CA GLU A 856 -22.19 -25.10 26.05
C GLU A 856 -23.32 -24.78 27.05
N ILE A 857 -24.47 -24.28 26.59
CA ILE A 857 -25.65 -24.11 27.46
C ILE A 857 -26.15 -25.47 27.96
N LEU A 858 -26.31 -26.43 27.04
CA LEU A 858 -26.84 -27.75 27.37
C LEU A 858 -25.93 -28.53 28.32
N ARG A 859 -24.61 -28.26 28.30
CA ARG A 859 -23.64 -28.83 29.25
C ARG A 859 -24.01 -28.54 30.71
N LEU A 860 -24.57 -27.37 31.00
CA LEU A 860 -24.96 -26.96 32.36
C LEU A 860 -26.31 -27.52 32.83
N LYS A 861 -27.13 -28.05 31.91
CA LYS A 861 -28.46 -28.64 32.20
C LYS A 861 -29.43 -27.71 32.96
N ILE A 862 -29.41 -26.42 32.65
CA ILE A 862 -30.28 -25.40 33.28
C ILE A 862 -31.62 -25.33 32.52
N PRO A 863 -32.76 -25.73 33.10
CA PRO A 863 -34.04 -25.86 32.37
C PRO A 863 -34.50 -24.59 31.64
N GLU A 864 -34.33 -23.42 32.26
CA GLU A 864 -34.85 -22.13 31.78
C GLU A 864 -34.29 -21.69 30.42
N ILE A 865 -33.11 -22.20 30.05
CA ILE A 865 -32.41 -21.91 28.80
C ILE A 865 -32.18 -23.16 27.93
N SER A 866 -32.26 -24.35 28.50
CA SER A 866 -32.02 -25.62 27.79
C SER A 866 -33.05 -25.90 26.69
N ASP A 867 -34.33 -25.56 26.90
CA ASP A 867 -35.37 -25.80 25.88
C ASP A 867 -35.16 -24.97 24.61
N ILE A 868 -34.73 -23.72 24.78
CA ILE A 868 -34.41 -22.82 23.66
C ILE A 868 -33.15 -23.35 22.96
N ALA A 869 -32.11 -23.68 23.73
CA ALA A 869 -30.86 -24.20 23.20
C ALA A 869 -31.05 -25.51 22.42
N ASN A 870 -31.84 -26.47 22.92
CA ASN A 870 -32.13 -27.73 22.24
C ASN A 870 -32.79 -27.53 20.87
N LYS A 871 -33.76 -26.61 20.78
CA LYS A 871 -34.41 -26.27 19.50
C LYS A 871 -33.43 -25.68 18.51
N ASP A 872 -32.51 -24.83 18.97
CA ASP A 872 -31.51 -24.18 18.13
C ASP A 872 -30.41 -25.15 17.70
N VAL A 873 -29.99 -26.08 18.58
CA VAL A 873 -29.07 -27.18 18.24
C VAL A 873 -29.60 -28.00 17.07
N ASN A 874 -30.86 -28.43 17.13
CA ASN A 874 -31.47 -29.23 16.05
C ASN A 874 -31.49 -28.48 14.72
N LYS A 875 -31.86 -27.18 14.73
CA LYS A 875 -31.84 -26.34 13.53
C LYS A 875 -30.43 -26.19 12.95
N ALA A 876 -29.45 -25.89 13.80
CA ALA A 876 -28.07 -25.67 13.40
C ALA A 876 -27.42 -26.95 12.86
N TYR A 877 -27.65 -28.08 13.53
CA TYR A 877 -27.17 -29.38 13.09
C TYR A 877 -27.72 -29.78 11.72
N GLU A 878 -29.04 -29.68 11.53
CA GLU A 878 -29.66 -29.97 10.22
C GLU A 878 -29.18 -29.02 9.12
N LYS A 879 -28.94 -27.74 9.45
CA LYS A 879 -28.34 -26.79 8.51
C LYS A 879 -26.95 -27.23 8.06
N ILE A 880 -26.07 -27.57 8.98
CA ILE A 880 -24.69 -27.99 8.65
C ILE A 880 -24.71 -29.26 7.81
N LYS A 881 -25.55 -30.24 8.17
CA LYS A 881 -25.68 -31.53 7.50
C LYS A 881 -26.16 -31.41 6.04
N THR A 882 -27.06 -30.47 5.76
CA THR A 882 -27.65 -30.25 4.43
C THR A 882 -26.86 -29.26 3.57
N SER A 883 -25.93 -28.50 4.17
CA SER A 883 -25.13 -27.51 3.45
C SER A 883 -23.96 -28.15 2.71
N LYS A 884 -23.57 -27.52 1.59
CA LYS A 884 -22.30 -27.83 0.91
C LYS A 884 -21.19 -27.12 1.68
N ILE A 885 -20.19 -27.87 2.13
CA ILE A 885 -19.00 -27.30 2.76
C ILE A 885 -18.03 -27.00 1.61
N GLY A 886 -17.57 -25.75 1.52
CA GLY A 886 -16.56 -25.34 0.53
C GLY A 886 -15.19 -25.97 0.81
N ASP A 887 -14.22 -25.71 -0.05
CA ASP A 887 -12.89 -26.35 0.00
C ASP A 887 -11.91 -25.68 0.98
N ASP A 888 -12.37 -24.72 1.79
CA ASP A 888 -11.55 -24.06 2.80
C ASP A 888 -11.29 -25.00 3.99
N LEU A 889 -10.01 -25.14 4.36
CA LEU A 889 -9.58 -26.00 5.46
C LEU A 889 -9.60 -25.33 6.82
N CYS A 890 -9.72 -24.01 6.91
CA CYS A 890 -9.43 -23.28 8.15
C CYS A 890 -10.39 -23.56 9.32
N LEU A 891 -10.00 -23.12 10.52
CA LEU A 891 -10.83 -23.26 11.73
C LEU A 891 -11.99 -22.26 11.79
N CYS A 892 -11.82 -21.06 11.21
CA CYS A 892 -12.77 -19.96 11.35
C CYS A 892 -14.07 -20.20 10.57
N HIS A 893 -13.95 -20.69 9.33
CA HIS A 893 -15.07 -20.89 8.42
C HIS A 893 -14.87 -22.06 7.44
N GLY A 894 -13.84 -22.90 7.67
CA GLY A 894 -13.55 -24.07 6.88
C GLY A 894 -14.00 -25.38 7.52
N ILE A 895 -13.71 -26.48 6.81
CA ILE A 895 -14.14 -27.83 7.15
C ILE A 895 -13.58 -28.31 8.50
N MET A 896 -12.36 -27.92 8.87
CA MET A 896 -11.74 -28.35 10.13
C MET A 896 -12.45 -27.73 11.34
N GLY A 897 -12.85 -26.45 11.25
CA GLY A 897 -13.61 -25.80 12.32
C GLY A 897 -14.99 -26.43 12.50
N ILE A 898 -15.69 -26.69 11.40
CA ILE A 898 -16.99 -27.37 11.42
C ILE A 898 -16.86 -28.78 12.00
N ASN A 899 -15.82 -29.52 11.62
CA ASN A 899 -15.58 -30.87 12.12
C ASN A 899 -15.34 -30.88 13.64
N LEU A 900 -14.50 -29.99 14.18
CA LEU A 900 -14.29 -29.86 15.62
C LEU A 900 -15.60 -29.56 16.39
N ILE A 901 -16.51 -28.79 15.80
CA ILE A 901 -17.80 -28.47 16.42
C ILE A 901 -18.75 -29.67 16.37
N LEU A 902 -18.75 -30.43 15.27
CA LEU A 902 -19.63 -31.61 15.13
C LEU A 902 -19.20 -32.77 16.04
N ASP A 903 -17.90 -32.90 16.31
CA ASP A 903 -17.38 -33.89 17.28
C ASP A 903 -17.90 -33.66 18.72
N GLU A 904 -18.36 -32.44 19.04
CA GLU A 904 -19.02 -32.14 20.33
C GLU A 904 -20.48 -32.67 20.38
N CYS A 905 -21.12 -32.87 19.22
CA CYS A 905 -22.51 -33.36 19.13
C CYS A 905 -22.60 -34.88 19.19
N ASP A 906 -21.73 -35.55 18.44
CA ASP A 906 -21.77 -37.00 18.26
C ASP A 906 -20.44 -37.62 18.70
N LYS A 907 -20.44 -38.22 19.90
CA LYS A 907 -19.26 -38.89 20.47
C LYS A 907 -18.81 -40.11 19.66
N THR A 908 -19.57 -40.54 18.63
CA THR A 908 -19.08 -41.48 17.62
C THR A 908 -18.12 -40.77 16.66
N LYS A 909 -16.97 -40.34 17.21
CA LYS A 909 -15.83 -39.65 16.57
C LYS A 909 -15.75 -39.94 15.08
N LEU A 910 -16.27 -39.04 14.26
CA LEU A 910 -16.20 -39.14 12.80
C LEU A 910 -14.82 -38.67 12.33
N LYS A 911 -13.77 -39.40 12.76
CA LYS A 911 -12.42 -39.30 12.18
C LYS A 911 -12.54 -39.78 10.74
N SER A 912 -12.74 -38.86 9.80
CA SER A 912 -12.97 -39.20 8.40
C SER A 912 -11.64 -39.26 7.64
N TYR A 913 -11.30 -40.43 7.10
CA TYR A 913 -10.14 -40.60 6.20
C TYR A 913 -10.17 -39.62 5.02
N LYS A 914 -11.37 -39.33 4.52
CA LYS A 914 -11.59 -38.36 3.45
C LYS A 914 -11.11 -36.94 3.79
N LEU A 915 -11.16 -36.53 5.06
CA LEU A 915 -10.60 -35.23 5.48
C LEU A 915 -9.08 -35.20 5.31
N VAL A 916 -8.39 -36.28 5.72
CA VAL A 916 -6.94 -36.38 5.58
C VAL A 916 -6.54 -36.40 4.10
N GLU A 917 -7.28 -37.11 3.25
CA GLU A 917 -7.06 -37.10 1.79
C GLU A 917 -7.27 -35.71 1.18
N ILE A 918 -8.33 -34.99 1.57
CA ILE A 918 -8.58 -33.62 1.09
C ILE A 918 -7.39 -32.73 1.48
N ILE A 919 -6.91 -32.82 2.73
CA ILE A 919 -5.76 -32.04 3.20
C ILE A 919 -4.50 -32.45 2.43
N GLN A 920 -4.23 -33.75 2.24
CA GLN A 920 -3.08 -34.23 1.50
C GLN A 920 -3.11 -33.81 0.04
N HIS A 921 -4.26 -33.85 -0.60
CA HIS A 921 -4.46 -33.39 -1.97
C HIS A 921 -4.18 -31.90 -2.11
N HIS A 922 -4.75 -31.10 -1.21
CA HIS A 922 -4.42 -29.68 -1.08
C HIS A 922 -2.91 -29.52 -0.96
N LEU A 923 -2.27 -30.20 0.00
CA LEU A 923 -0.83 -30.11 0.22
C LEU A 923 0.01 -30.64 -0.95
N GLN A 924 -0.51 -31.45 -1.87
CA GLN A 924 0.24 -31.93 -3.05
C GLN A 924 0.31 -30.86 -4.15
N ASN A 925 -0.71 -30.00 -4.23
CA ASN A 925 -0.78 -28.89 -5.19
C ASN A 925 -0.10 -27.62 -4.67
N GLU A 926 1.07 -27.73 -4.02
CA GLU A 926 1.80 -26.58 -3.44
C GLU A 926 2.11 -25.48 -4.46
N TYR A 927 2.13 -25.82 -5.76
CA TYR A 927 2.37 -24.90 -6.86
C TYR A 927 1.16 -24.01 -7.21
N GLU A 928 -0.05 -24.39 -6.79
CA GLU A 928 -1.32 -23.73 -7.16
C GLU A 928 -2.18 -23.30 -5.97
N THR A 929 -1.94 -23.85 -4.77
CA THR A 929 -2.77 -23.58 -3.58
C THR A 929 -2.05 -22.72 -2.53
N GLU A 930 -2.64 -21.54 -2.31
CA GLU A 930 -2.25 -20.56 -1.30
C GLU A 930 -2.62 -21.06 0.11
N TYR A 931 -1.63 -21.23 0.98
CA TYR A 931 -1.88 -21.42 2.42
C TYR A 931 -1.61 -20.14 3.19
N ASN A 932 -2.62 -19.62 3.86
CA ASN A 932 -2.40 -18.75 4.99
C ASN A 932 -1.75 -19.57 6.13
N MET A 933 -0.84 -18.97 6.89
CA MET A 933 -0.14 -19.66 8.00
C MET A 933 -0.82 -19.46 9.35
N GLY A 934 -1.71 -18.47 9.47
CA GLY A 934 -2.39 -18.11 10.71
C GLY A 934 -3.18 -19.26 11.32
N PHE A 935 -3.52 -19.15 12.60
CA PHE A 935 -4.16 -20.24 13.33
C PHE A 935 -5.63 -20.40 12.92
N MET A 936 -6.41 -19.33 12.94
CA MET A 936 -7.85 -19.43 12.68
C MET A 936 -8.16 -19.53 11.18
N THR A 937 -7.30 -19.00 10.32
CA THR A 937 -7.53 -18.93 8.86
C THR A 937 -6.52 -19.72 8.05
N GLY A 938 -5.65 -20.53 8.67
CA GLY A 938 -4.49 -21.12 8.00
C GLY A 938 -4.01 -22.47 8.54
N LEU A 939 -2.85 -22.89 8.04
CA LEU A 939 -2.32 -24.25 8.23
C LEU A 939 -1.97 -24.60 9.67
N SER A 940 -1.57 -23.64 10.51
CA SER A 940 -1.24 -23.94 11.91
C SER A 940 -2.47 -24.43 12.68
N GLY A 941 -3.66 -23.86 12.40
CA GLY A 941 -4.91 -24.37 12.97
C GLY A 941 -5.38 -25.69 12.35
N VAL A 942 -5.16 -25.89 11.05
CA VAL A 942 -5.42 -27.19 10.39
C VAL A 942 -4.59 -28.29 11.06
N GLY A 943 -3.30 -28.03 11.27
CA GLY A 943 -2.40 -28.93 11.99
C GLY A 943 -2.84 -29.14 13.44
N TYR A 944 -3.28 -28.09 14.13
CA TYR A 944 -3.82 -28.20 15.49
C TYR A 944 -5.08 -29.08 15.56
N ALA A 945 -6.03 -28.89 14.66
CA ALA A 945 -7.24 -29.72 14.61
C ALA A 945 -6.91 -31.18 14.28
N LEU A 946 -5.97 -31.44 13.36
CA LEU A 946 -5.49 -32.80 13.09
C LEU A 946 -4.87 -33.47 14.32
N LEU A 947 -4.23 -32.73 15.23
CA LEU A 947 -3.70 -33.30 16.47
C LEU A 947 -4.82 -33.80 17.39
N SER A 948 -6.03 -33.22 17.35
CA SER A 948 -7.18 -33.73 18.12
C SER A 948 -7.61 -35.14 17.69
N PHE A 949 -7.27 -35.56 16.47
CA PHE A 949 -7.58 -36.91 15.99
C PHE A 949 -6.68 -37.97 16.65
N ILE A 950 -5.54 -37.55 17.21
CA ILE A 950 -4.56 -38.43 17.85
C ILE A 950 -4.58 -38.25 19.38
N ASN A 951 -4.84 -37.02 19.86
CA ASN A 951 -4.87 -36.68 21.27
C ASN A 951 -6.22 -36.07 21.67
N GLU A 952 -7.04 -36.85 22.37
CA GLU A 952 -8.38 -36.44 22.82
C GLU A 952 -8.35 -35.44 23.97
N GLU A 953 -7.19 -35.26 24.62
CA GLU A 953 -7.01 -34.28 25.69
C GLU A 953 -6.64 -32.87 25.18
N ASN A 954 -6.51 -32.68 23.86
CA ASN A 954 -6.24 -31.35 23.31
C ASN A 954 -7.44 -30.41 23.54
N PRO A 955 -7.23 -29.21 24.12
CA PRO A 955 -8.33 -28.28 24.39
C PRO A 955 -9.08 -27.85 23.13
N ASN A 956 -10.40 -27.67 23.19
CA ASN A 956 -11.12 -27.06 22.08
C ASN A 956 -11.00 -25.53 22.14
N VAL A 957 -10.06 -24.98 21.37
CA VAL A 957 -9.80 -23.54 21.24
C VAL A 957 -11.01 -22.74 20.78
N LEU A 958 -11.94 -23.34 20.02
CA LEU A 958 -13.11 -22.64 19.47
C LEU A 958 -14.14 -22.23 20.54
N LYS A 959 -14.11 -22.89 21.70
CA LYS A 959 -14.97 -22.60 22.87
C LYS A 959 -14.21 -22.05 24.08
N GLY A 960 -12.93 -21.71 23.91
CA GLY A 960 -12.11 -21.13 24.99
C GLY A 960 -11.78 -22.12 26.12
N GLU A 961 -11.68 -23.41 25.83
CA GLU A 961 -11.38 -24.49 26.79
C GLU A 961 -9.90 -24.55 27.18
N ILE A 962 -9.59 -25.09 28.38
CA ILE A 962 -8.22 -25.25 28.90
C ILE A 962 -7.91 -26.64 29.44
#